data_AF-A0A397UR89-F1
#
_entry.id   AF-A0A397UR89-F1
#
_cell.length_a   1.000
_cell.length_b   1.000
_cell.length_c   1.000
_cell.angle_alpha   90.00
_cell.angle_beta   90.00
_cell.angle_gamma   90.00
#
_symmetry.space_group_name_H-M   'P 1'
#
loop_
_entity.id
_entity.type
_entity.pdbx_description
1 polymer ?
#
loop_
_entity_poly.entity_id
_entity_poly.type
_entity_poly.pdbx_seq_one_letter_code
_entity_poly.pdbx_strand_id
1 'polypeptide(L)'
;MYLKSPLIFQGPALLLRNTTIFKEEDLKSLENLANSEKRSQYDKIGEKGIRFTSIYHLCDSCSFITNDKFIILDPHNWCYERGGVKHNFVEENLAQICEDQFSPFKKLGIPYSEISSRTYKPDDILQMFDRFFVNKNDNCLLFLRHIESIKFYELKEAKAKPELLYEISISNAENVRKVKEIGLGKNHKIKKLNRNSTCYQADFSQMKEEISERIPAVPYVGLAVRLNSGQNTDEFWGRIFNFLPLPIKTPFHVFIHGQFAVINNRRTLLSDDNNDLTENSSAKLEIKWNNYLFKEFRSYIPVDVSQDDYYKFWPIPNKAQIMSSSFFRDLLKNIIYIICKFYKNEEVFYGPDQMLSISTGYFQDKSFESAIQNILAKIGFPVIYAPVEIMNKLKSSDKEIKSYSPLCISEFLRENKKTQSGSNEIFLNRPEGVYKDLVPILKNLGIVFVVIEFENNLTSWKRISTYICDINDITSVLLSLKPNGACHLDSNEADKFIDYLYNLRNINPYFKDHVEVIKRLPIFKEFKEIGQYNMIDLESNIKNFFLLPHNYQLIITTSKTFRFLNKSSEAMCYLLEDVINIRRLTQNEYWINLVILCLKYQQNIDIVTVEKLVEQLPTLFESDHSLKNKLSKITFIPSGTIRMAQGKEDLDTIKCMPVNLFDSTNQEIAQLFFDDEKVFPVGKFSDACNQHYHILKELGMKTSLTKIDIVKRINKYVEPREGNKNDLRDKSLNLFRYFDEH
;
A
#
# COMPACT_ATOMS: atom_id res chain seq x y z
N MET A 1 -35.47 -69.42 31.89
CA MET A 1 -35.38 -69.30 30.41
C MET A 1 -33.91 -69.37 30.07
N TYR A 2 -33.44 -70.41 29.37
CA TYR A 2 -31.99 -70.58 29.14
C TYR A 2 -31.53 -69.70 27.97
N LEU A 3 -30.47 -68.92 28.18
CA LEU A 3 -29.76 -68.23 27.10
C LEU A 3 -29.16 -69.28 26.16
N LYS A 4 -29.67 -69.35 24.93
CA LYS A 4 -29.08 -70.19 23.88
C LYS A 4 -27.83 -69.50 23.35
N SER A 5 -26.67 -70.08 23.60
CA SER A 5 -25.41 -69.64 23.02
C SER A 5 -24.55 -70.88 22.77
N PRO A 6 -24.28 -71.24 21.51
CA PRO A 6 -23.54 -72.46 21.21
C PRO A 6 -22.07 -72.32 21.60
N LEU A 7 -21.45 -73.44 22.01
CA LEU A 7 -20.07 -73.51 22.51
C LEU A 7 -19.02 -72.88 21.57
N ILE A 8 -19.31 -72.82 20.26
CA ILE A 8 -18.49 -72.15 19.23
C ILE A 8 -18.25 -70.65 19.49
N PHE A 9 -19.03 -70.04 20.40
CA PHE A 9 -18.94 -68.62 20.76
C PHE A 9 -18.16 -68.33 22.05
N GLN A 10 -17.46 -69.33 22.61
CA GLN A 10 -16.70 -69.23 23.88
C GLN A 10 -15.16 -69.32 23.67
N GLY A 11 -14.65 -68.78 22.54
CA GLY A 11 -13.22 -68.72 22.18
C GLY A 11 -12.47 -67.47 22.72
N PRO A 12 -11.30 -67.07 22.17
CA PRO A 12 -10.38 -66.08 22.80
C PRO A 12 -10.40 -64.63 22.23
N ALA A 13 -10.64 -63.63 23.10
CA ALA A 13 -11.19 -62.27 22.82
C ALA A 13 -10.53 -61.28 21.83
N LEU A 14 -11.38 -60.58 21.07
CA LEU A 14 -11.27 -59.12 20.82
C LEU A 14 -12.43 -58.42 21.55
N LEU A 15 -12.12 -57.55 22.50
CA LEU A 15 -13.10 -56.77 23.26
C LEU A 15 -12.88 -55.28 23.12
N LEU A 16 -13.98 -54.53 23.15
CA LEU A 16 -14.01 -53.08 23.03
C LEU A 16 -14.62 -52.49 24.30
N ARG A 17 -13.86 -51.66 25.01
CA ARG A 17 -14.33 -50.95 26.20
C ARG A 17 -14.22 -49.44 25.99
N ASN A 18 -15.37 -48.77 26.02
CA ASN A 18 -15.50 -47.31 26.14
C ASN A 18 -15.78 -46.91 27.60
N THR A 19 -15.82 -45.60 27.86
CA THR A 19 -16.16 -44.98 29.15
C THR A 19 -17.58 -44.42 29.18
N THR A 20 -18.39 -44.68 28.14
CA THR A 20 -19.74 -44.13 27.95
C THR A 20 -20.80 -45.22 27.87
N ILE A 21 -22.01 -44.92 28.35
CA ILE A 21 -23.16 -45.84 28.32
C ILE A 21 -24.01 -45.53 27.07
N PHE A 22 -24.56 -46.55 26.42
CA PHE A 22 -25.47 -46.37 25.28
C PHE A 22 -26.81 -45.78 25.73
N LYS A 23 -27.38 -44.85 24.96
CA LYS A 23 -28.76 -44.38 25.15
C LYS A 23 -29.75 -45.35 24.51
N GLU A 24 -31.00 -45.37 24.96
CA GLU A 24 -32.06 -46.17 24.32
C GLU A 24 -32.27 -45.81 22.83
N GLU A 25 -31.96 -44.59 22.40
CA GLU A 25 -31.95 -44.18 20.98
C GLU A 25 -30.88 -44.92 20.17
N ASP A 26 -29.68 -45.09 20.73
CA ASP A 26 -28.59 -45.81 20.09
C ASP A 26 -28.85 -47.33 20.12
N LEU A 27 -29.46 -47.86 21.20
CA LEU A 27 -29.89 -49.26 21.28
C LEU A 27 -30.98 -49.57 20.25
N LYS A 28 -32.04 -48.77 20.18
CA LYS A 28 -33.07 -48.88 19.13
C LYS A 28 -32.49 -48.79 17.72
N SER A 29 -31.41 -48.02 17.54
CA SER A 29 -30.71 -47.93 16.26
C SER A 29 -29.96 -49.24 15.91
N LEU A 30 -29.34 -49.90 16.90
CA LEU A 30 -28.71 -51.23 16.74
C LEU A 30 -29.74 -52.34 16.53
N GLU A 31 -30.83 -52.34 17.31
CA GLU A 31 -31.97 -53.26 17.17
C GLU A 31 -32.58 -53.16 15.75
N ASN A 32 -32.73 -51.95 15.20
CA ASN A 32 -33.19 -51.72 13.82
C ASN A 32 -32.20 -52.18 12.72
N LEU A 33 -30.93 -52.44 13.05
CA LEU A 33 -29.92 -52.93 12.10
C LEU A 33 -29.82 -54.46 12.08
N ALA A 34 -30.19 -55.13 13.18
CA ALA A 34 -30.28 -56.58 13.25
C ALA A 34 -31.56 -57.11 12.58
N ASN A 35 -32.65 -56.33 12.59
CA ASN A 35 -33.92 -56.71 11.98
C ASN A 35 -33.89 -56.64 10.44
N SER A 36 -33.95 -57.81 9.81
CA SER A 36 -33.64 -58.01 8.38
C SER A 36 -34.70 -57.50 7.38
N GLU A 37 -35.90 -57.14 7.84
CA GLU A 37 -37.03 -56.72 7.00
C GLU A 37 -36.77 -55.46 6.17
N LYS A 38 -35.78 -54.63 6.56
CA LYS A 38 -35.41 -53.39 5.85
C LYS A 38 -34.32 -53.58 4.78
N ARG A 39 -33.98 -54.82 4.39
CA ARG A 39 -33.06 -55.12 3.26
C ARG A 39 -33.45 -54.47 1.92
N SER A 40 -34.69 -54.01 1.76
CA SER A 40 -35.20 -53.30 0.57
C SER A 40 -35.07 -51.77 0.63
N GLN A 41 -34.53 -51.18 1.71
CA GLN A 41 -34.46 -49.73 1.91
C GLN A 41 -33.07 -49.20 2.26
N TYR A 42 -32.00 -49.80 1.69
CA TYR A 42 -30.63 -49.34 1.87
C TYR A 42 -30.44 -47.84 1.56
N ASP A 43 -31.18 -47.30 0.58
CA ASP A 43 -31.08 -45.90 0.13
C ASP A 43 -31.63 -44.85 1.13
N LYS A 44 -32.18 -45.26 2.28
CA LYS A 44 -32.83 -44.35 3.26
C LYS A 44 -32.38 -44.50 4.71
N ILE A 45 -31.37 -45.32 5.01
CA ILE A 45 -30.88 -45.53 6.39
C ILE A 45 -29.71 -44.59 6.69
N GLY A 46 -29.95 -43.61 7.57
CA GLY A 46 -28.99 -42.53 7.88
C GLY A 46 -27.68 -42.95 8.56
N GLU A 47 -26.69 -42.05 8.49
CA GLU A 47 -25.25 -42.13 8.80
C GLU A 47 -24.73 -43.02 9.96
N LYS A 48 -25.54 -43.39 10.94
CA LYS A 48 -25.11 -44.14 12.13
C LYS A 48 -24.91 -45.63 11.87
N GLY A 49 -25.76 -46.27 11.07
CA GLY A 49 -25.87 -47.75 11.07
C GLY A 49 -24.82 -48.51 10.27
N ILE A 50 -24.46 -48.01 9.08
CA ILE A 50 -23.58 -48.68 8.10
C ILE A 50 -22.14 -48.88 8.62
N ARG A 51 -21.77 -48.28 9.76
CA ARG A 51 -20.43 -48.39 10.36
C ARG A 51 -20.31 -49.58 11.32
N PHE A 52 -21.37 -49.94 12.05
CA PHE A 52 -21.32 -51.01 13.06
C PHE A 52 -21.18 -52.40 12.41
N THR A 53 -21.84 -52.62 11.27
CA THR A 53 -21.84 -53.90 10.54
C THR A 53 -20.45 -54.40 10.12
N SER A 54 -19.43 -53.54 10.11
CA SER A 54 -18.03 -53.97 9.89
C SER A 54 -17.48 -54.92 10.97
N ILE A 55 -18.15 -55.04 12.12
CA ILE A 55 -17.86 -56.06 13.14
C ILE A 55 -18.08 -57.49 12.62
N TYR A 56 -19.00 -57.68 11.68
CA TYR A 56 -19.27 -58.97 11.03
C TYR A 56 -18.19 -59.41 10.03
N HIS A 57 -17.07 -58.70 9.97
CA HIS A 57 -15.81 -59.21 9.41
C HIS A 57 -14.95 -59.97 10.44
N LEU A 58 -15.36 -60.05 11.72
CA LEU A 58 -14.59 -60.63 12.82
C LEU A 58 -15.36 -61.69 13.62
N CYS A 59 -16.69 -61.58 13.71
CA CYS A 59 -17.58 -62.48 14.47
C CYS A 59 -19.00 -62.49 13.86
N ASP A 60 -19.74 -63.59 13.95
CA ASP A 60 -21.16 -63.59 13.51
C ASP A 60 -22.10 -62.99 14.54
N SER A 61 -21.90 -63.35 15.81
CA SER A 61 -22.67 -62.82 16.92
C SER A 61 -21.82 -61.85 17.73
N CYS A 62 -22.35 -60.65 17.94
CA CYS A 62 -21.76 -59.66 18.82
C CYS A 62 -22.57 -59.61 20.12
N SER A 63 -21.92 -59.65 21.27
CA SER A 63 -22.57 -59.42 22.56
C SER A 63 -21.89 -58.31 23.34
N PHE A 64 -22.67 -57.53 24.08
CA PHE A 64 -22.17 -56.38 24.84
C PHE A 64 -23.04 -56.12 26.08
N ILE A 65 -22.41 -55.50 27.09
CA ILE A 65 -23.07 -55.04 28.32
C ILE A 65 -23.07 -53.51 28.32
N THR A 66 -24.20 -52.90 28.68
CA THR A 66 -24.32 -51.45 28.84
C THR A 66 -25.30 -51.15 29.96
N ASN A 67 -24.80 -50.50 31.03
CA ASN A 67 -25.51 -50.34 32.30
C ASN A 67 -25.99 -51.70 32.86
N ASP A 68 -27.29 -51.86 33.01
CA ASP A 68 -28.07 -53.02 33.48
C ASP A 68 -28.38 -54.04 32.38
N LYS A 69 -28.15 -53.69 31.11
CA LYS A 69 -28.54 -54.51 29.95
C LYS A 69 -27.40 -55.35 29.41
N PHE A 70 -27.70 -56.63 29.18
CA PHE A 70 -26.91 -57.54 28.35
C PHE A 70 -27.64 -57.75 27.03
N ILE A 71 -26.92 -57.57 25.91
CA ILE A 71 -27.48 -57.63 24.56
C ILE A 71 -26.63 -58.60 23.73
N ILE A 72 -27.30 -59.49 22.99
CA ILE A 72 -26.72 -60.36 21.98
C ILE A 72 -27.36 -59.99 20.64
N LEU A 73 -26.54 -59.76 19.62
CA LEU A 73 -26.96 -59.62 18.23
C LEU A 73 -26.69 -60.94 17.50
N ASP A 74 -27.71 -61.48 16.85
CA ASP A 74 -27.72 -62.76 16.14
C ASP A 74 -28.39 -62.55 14.77
N PRO A 75 -27.67 -61.99 13.77
CA PRO A 75 -28.26 -61.68 12.46
C PRO A 75 -28.65 -62.92 11.66
N HIS A 76 -28.25 -64.12 12.09
CA HIS A 76 -28.65 -65.40 11.49
C HIS A 76 -29.95 -65.95 12.09
N ASN A 77 -30.29 -65.57 13.32
CA ASN A 77 -31.36 -66.18 14.14
C ASN A 77 -31.07 -67.65 14.51
N TRP A 78 -29.79 -68.02 14.68
CA TRP A 78 -29.39 -69.38 15.09
C TRP A 78 -29.77 -69.70 16.54
N CYS A 79 -29.74 -68.68 17.38
CA CYS A 79 -29.93 -68.76 18.82
C CYS A 79 -31.26 -68.13 19.23
N TYR A 80 -31.61 -66.99 18.60
CA TYR A 80 -32.72 -66.13 18.99
C TYR A 80 -33.51 -65.64 17.78
N GLU A 81 -34.83 -65.62 17.90
CA GLU A 81 -35.71 -65.03 16.87
C GLU A 81 -35.59 -63.50 16.85
N ARG A 82 -35.75 -62.88 15.67
CA ARG A 82 -35.76 -61.41 15.45
C ARG A 82 -34.40 -60.72 15.68
N GLY A 83 -33.31 -61.40 15.34
CA GLY A 83 -31.99 -60.79 15.22
C GLY A 83 -31.18 -60.65 16.51
N GLY A 84 -31.67 -61.17 17.64
CA GLY A 84 -30.96 -61.09 18.92
C GLY A 84 -31.85 -61.08 20.17
N VAL A 85 -31.26 -60.77 21.33
CA VAL A 85 -31.95 -60.59 22.62
C VAL A 85 -31.37 -59.44 23.43
N LYS A 86 -32.20 -58.90 24.33
CA LYS A 86 -31.89 -57.82 25.28
C LYS A 86 -32.50 -58.19 26.64
N HIS A 87 -31.65 -58.39 27.64
CA HIS A 87 -32.02 -58.83 28.99
C HIS A 87 -31.54 -57.81 30.04
N ASN A 88 -32.27 -57.68 31.15
CA ASN A 88 -31.77 -57.00 32.35
C ASN A 88 -31.03 -58.03 33.21
N PHE A 89 -29.72 -58.18 33.00
CA PHE A 89 -28.95 -59.24 33.65
C PHE A 89 -28.84 -59.07 35.17
N VAL A 90 -29.17 -57.89 35.69
CA VAL A 90 -29.18 -57.57 37.12
C VAL A 90 -30.51 -58.00 37.75
N GLU A 91 -31.64 -57.57 37.21
CA GLU A 91 -32.99 -57.97 37.68
C GLU A 91 -33.24 -59.48 37.49
N GLU A 92 -32.79 -60.03 36.37
CA GLU A 92 -32.94 -61.46 36.02
C GLU A 92 -31.83 -62.35 36.64
N ASN A 93 -30.85 -61.76 37.37
CA ASN A 93 -29.71 -62.44 38.00
C ASN A 93 -28.89 -63.38 37.06
N LEU A 94 -28.84 -63.06 35.76
CA LEU A 94 -28.28 -63.96 34.74
C LEU A 94 -26.77 -64.19 34.89
N ALA A 95 -26.05 -63.26 35.52
CA ALA A 95 -24.60 -63.39 35.76
C ALA A 95 -24.24 -64.47 36.80
N GLN A 96 -25.22 -64.96 37.57
CA GLN A 96 -25.12 -66.15 38.43
C GLN A 96 -25.72 -67.39 37.75
N ILE A 97 -26.92 -67.25 37.16
CA ILE A 97 -27.68 -68.38 36.57
C ILE A 97 -27.00 -68.94 35.31
N CYS A 98 -26.38 -68.08 34.52
CA CYS A 98 -25.69 -68.43 33.28
C CYS A 98 -24.20 -68.06 33.39
N GLU A 99 -23.52 -68.54 34.44
CA GLU A 99 -22.14 -68.16 34.75
C GLU A 99 -21.20 -68.28 33.54
N ASP A 100 -21.25 -69.38 32.78
CA ASP A 100 -20.43 -69.57 31.58
C ASP A 100 -20.67 -68.49 30.51
N GLN A 101 -21.93 -68.07 30.28
CA GLN A 101 -22.26 -67.05 29.29
C GLN A 101 -21.81 -65.64 29.70
N PHE A 102 -21.72 -65.38 31.01
CA PHE A 102 -21.13 -64.15 31.55
C PHE A 102 -19.63 -64.29 31.86
N SER A 103 -19.07 -65.51 31.73
CA SER A 103 -17.65 -65.78 31.91
C SER A 103 -16.80 -64.94 30.95
N PRO A 104 -17.09 -64.80 29.63
CA PRO A 104 -16.45 -63.84 28.72
C PRO A 104 -16.32 -62.40 29.24
N PHE A 105 -17.23 -61.94 30.09
CA PHE A 105 -17.21 -60.60 30.70
C PHE A 105 -16.49 -60.56 32.06
N LYS A 106 -16.19 -61.73 32.64
CA LYS A 106 -15.33 -61.95 33.81
C LYS A 106 -13.87 -62.28 33.41
N LYS A 107 -13.65 -63.03 32.31
CA LYS A 107 -12.39 -63.55 31.71
C LYS A 107 -12.64 -63.86 30.22
N LEU A 108 -11.75 -63.51 29.28
CA LEU A 108 -12.20 -62.88 28.02
C LEU A 108 -12.25 -63.74 26.70
N GLY A 109 -13.43 -63.76 26.02
CA GLY A 109 -13.71 -64.27 24.63
C GLY A 109 -14.53 -63.27 23.78
N ILE A 110 -14.83 -63.28 22.45
CA ILE A 110 -14.70 -64.04 21.15
C ILE A 110 -15.54 -65.28 20.76
N PRO A 111 -16.19 -65.22 19.57
CA PRO A 111 -16.66 -66.33 18.72
C PRO A 111 -15.94 -66.46 17.33
N TYR A 112 -16.16 -67.58 16.62
CA TYR A 112 -15.84 -67.74 15.17
C TYR A 112 -16.86 -67.03 14.24
N SER A 113 -16.66 -67.10 12.91
CA SER A 113 -17.54 -66.48 11.89
C SER A 113 -17.76 -67.32 10.62
N GLU A 114 -19.00 -67.31 10.12
CA GLU A 114 -19.48 -67.75 8.80
C GLU A 114 -19.89 -66.57 7.88
N ILE A 115 -20.30 -65.41 8.43
CA ILE A 115 -20.59 -64.19 7.63
C ILE A 115 -19.36 -63.77 6.81
N SER A 116 -18.17 -63.97 7.36
CA SER A 116 -16.93 -63.82 6.63
C SER A 116 -16.19 -65.16 6.55
N SER A 117 -15.93 -65.62 5.32
CA SER A 117 -15.03 -66.75 5.04
C SER A 117 -13.57 -66.52 5.46
N ARG A 118 -13.26 -65.33 5.98
CA ARG A 118 -11.96 -64.98 6.55
C ARG A 118 -11.98 -65.21 8.06
N THR A 119 -11.41 -66.33 8.49
CA THR A 119 -11.07 -66.57 9.90
C THR A 119 -9.91 -65.67 10.33
N TYR A 120 -9.88 -65.30 11.62
CA TYR A 120 -8.80 -64.54 12.25
C TYR A 120 -8.27 -65.31 13.44
N LYS A 121 -6.95 -65.48 13.52
CA LYS A 121 -6.25 -65.99 14.70
C LYS A 121 -5.86 -64.82 15.62
N PRO A 122 -5.50 -65.07 16.90
CA PRO A 122 -4.92 -64.04 17.75
C PRO A 122 -3.75 -63.31 17.08
N ASP A 123 -2.87 -64.03 16.36
CA ASP A 123 -1.77 -63.43 15.59
C ASP A 123 -2.22 -62.49 14.46
N ASP A 124 -3.39 -62.69 13.87
CA ASP A 124 -3.94 -61.77 12.86
C ASP A 124 -4.45 -60.47 13.51
N ILE A 125 -5.02 -60.57 14.71
CA ILE A 125 -5.48 -59.42 15.51
C ILE A 125 -4.29 -58.64 16.07
N LEU A 126 -3.26 -59.32 16.57
CA LEU A 126 -1.99 -58.70 16.98
C LEU A 126 -1.34 -58.01 15.78
N GLN A 127 -1.24 -58.68 14.61
CA GLN A 127 -0.79 -58.03 13.38
C GLN A 127 -1.67 -56.84 12.94
N MET A 128 -2.97 -56.83 13.25
CA MET A 128 -3.82 -55.65 13.01
C MET A 128 -3.49 -54.50 13.97
N PHE A 129 -3.23 -54.78 15.25
CA PHE A 129 -2.77 -53.79 16.21
C PHE A 129 -1.39 -53.24 15.82
N ASP A 130 -0.45 -54.09 15.43
CA ASP A 130 0.86 -53.72 14.89
C ASP A 130 0.70 -52.84 13.64
N ARG A 131 -0.10 -53.29 12.65
CA ARG A 131 -0.34 -52.52 11.43
C ARG A 131 -1.03 -51.18 11.70
N PHE A 132 -1.81 -51.05 12.77
CA PHE A 132 -2.42 -49.79 13.19
C PHE A 132 -1.41 -48.88 13.92
N PHE A 133 -0.62 -49.43 14.85
CA PHE A 133 0.25 -48.67 15.75
C PHE A 133 1.64 -48.39 15.17
N VAL A 134 2.19 -49.27 14.33
CA VAL A 134 3.53 -49.15 13.72
C VAL A 134 3.49 -48.28 12.45
N ASN A 135 2.47 -48.42 11.60
CA ASN A 135 2.37 -47.75 10.29
C ASN A 135 1.92 -46.28 10.35
N LYS A 136 2.54 -45.46 11.22
CA LYS A 136 2.43 -43.99 11.25
C LYS A 136 0.99 -43.44 11.33
N ASN A 137 0.16 -44.03 12.20
CA ASN A 137 -1.13 -43.47 12.64
C ASN A 137 -1.06 -42.90 14.09
N ASP A 138 0.10 -42.38 14.53
CA ASP A 138 0.26 -41.70 15.83
C ASP A 138 -0.58 -40.40 15.92
N ASN A 139 -1.04 -39.90 14.78
CA ASN A 139 -1.99 -38.82 14.60
C ASN A 139 -3.48 -39.23 14.68
N CYS A 140 -3.83 -40.48 14.99
CA CYS A 140 -5.23 -40.94 14.91
C CYS A 140 -6.21 -40.24 15.87
N LEU A 141 -5.71 -39.66 16.98
CA LEU A 141 -6.53 -38.91 17.95
C LEU A 141 -6.74 -37.44 17.57
N LEU A 142 -6.03 -36.93 16.56
CA LEU A 142 -5.89 -35.50 16.28
C LEU A 142 -7.25 -34.82 16.06
N PHE A 143 -8.07 -35.40 15.16
CA PHE A 143 -9.38 -34.85 14.78
C PHE A 143 -10.57 -35.50 15.52
N LEU A 144 -10.33 -36.40 16.48
CA LEU A 144 -11.39 -36.99 17.31
C LEU A 144 -11.84 -36.00 18.40
N ARG A 145 -13.15 -35.75 18.54
CA ARG A 145 -13.67 -34.76 19.50
C ARG A 145 -13.58 -35.21 20.96
N HIS A 146 -13.91 -36.47 21.25
CA HIS A 146 -14.12 -36.97 22.63
C HIS A 146 -13.20 -38.14 23.03
N ILE A 147 -12.37 -38.65 22.13
CA ILE A 147 -11.48 -39.80 22.39
C ILE A 147 -10.06 -39.28 22.63
N GLU A 148 -9.58 -39.42 23.87
CA GLU A 148 -8.31 -38.84 24.34
C GLU A 148 -7.22 -39.90 24.55
N SER A 149 -7.59 -41.18 24.62
CA SER A 149 -6.66 -42.30 24.67
C SER A 149 -7.28 -43.53 24.00
N ILE A 150 -6.43 -44.31 23.32
CA ILE A 150 -6.73 -45.65 22.85
C ILE A 150 -5.64 -46.57 23.41
N LYS A 151 -6.05 -47.67 24.04
CA LYS A 151 -5.18 -48.65 24.69
C LYS A 151 -5.50 -50.04 24.19
N PHE A 152 -4.49 -50.76 23.71
CA PHE A 152 -4.59 -52.13 23.23
C PHE A 152 -3.99 -53.07 24.27
N TYR A 153 -4.71 -54.13 24.60
CA TYR A 153 -4.35 -55.10 25.62
C TYR A 153 -4.38 -56.52 25.06
N GLU A 154 -3.59 -57.40 25.65
CA GLU A 154 -3.61 -58.84 25.40
C GLU A 154 -3.87 -59.59 26.71
N LEU A 155 -4.80 -60.55 26.71
CA LEU A 155 -5.00 -61.48 27.83
C LEU A 155 -4.68 -62.90 27.35
N LYS A 156 -3.55 -63.44 27.81
CA LYS A 156 -3.14 -64.83 27.51
C LYS A 156 -3.83 -65.77 28.48
N GLU A 157 -4.17 -66.98 28.03
CA GLU A 157 -4.91 -68.00 28.79
C GLU A 157 -4.33 -68.25 30.19
N ALA A 158 -2.99 -68.24 30.31
CA ALA A 158 -2.26 -68.45 31.56
C ALA A 158 -2.11 -67.19 32.45
N LYS A 159 -2.70 -66.03 32.11
CA LYS A 159 -2.51 -64.75 32.83
C LYS A 159 -3.83 -64.23 33.40
N ALA A 160 -3.82 -63.92 34.70
CA ALA A 160 -4.99 -63.40 35.42
C ALA A 160 -5.24 -61.88 35.23
N LYS A 161 -4.38 -61.17 34.48
CA LYS A 161 -4.50 -59.74 34.18
C LYS A 161 -4.08 -59.46 32.73
N PRO A 162 -4.76 -58.53 32.03
CA PRO A 162 -4.39 -58.15 30.67
C PRO A 162 -3.11 -57.30 30.66
N GLU A 163 -2.24 -57.54 29.68
CA GLU A 163 -0.99 -56.81 29.49
C GLU A 163 -1.20 -55.68 28.48
N LEU A 164 -0.72 -54.48 28.79
CA LEU A 164 -0.80 -53.33 27.89
C LEU A 164 0.23 -53.49 26.76
N LEU A 165 -0.22 -53.75 25.55
CA LEU A 165 0.64 -53.75 24.36
C LEU A 165 1.00 -52.32 23.98
N TYR A 166 -0.03 -51.50 23.75
CA TYR A 166 0.10 -50.20 23.07
C TYR A 166 -0.82 -49.15 23.68
N GLU A 167 -0.31 -47.93 23.83
CA GLU A 167 -1.11 -46.75 24.19
C GLU A 167 -0.76 -45.56 23.28
N ILE A 168 -1.82 -44.90 22.80
CA ILE A 168 -1.81 -43.55 22.23
C ILE A 168 -2.63 -42.67 23.17
N SER A 169 -2.14 -41.48 23.55
CA SER A 169 -2.89 -40.56 24.40
C SER A 169 -2.55 -39.08 24.16
N ILE A 170 -3.52 -38.19 24.34
CA ILE A 170 -3.34 -36.73 24.25
C ILE A 170 -2.73 -36.24 25.57
N SER A 171 -1.48 -35.80 25.54
CA SER A 171 -0.75 -35.41 26.76
C SER A 171 -1.16 -34.05 27.35
N ASN A 172 -1.87 -33.22 26.56
CA ASN A 172 -2.46 -31.96 27.00
C ASN A 172 -3.99 -31.93 26.81
N ALA A 173 -4.65 -33.04 27.15
CA ALA A 173 -6.09 -33.27 26.93
C ALA A 173 -7.00 -32.08 27.28
N GLU A 174 -6.85 -31.49 28.48
CA GLU A 174 -7.69 -30.36 28.93
C GLU A 174 -7.59 -29.12 28.03
N ASN A 175 -6.40 -28.81 27.52
CA ASN A 175 -6.20 -27.70 26.60
C ASN A 175 -6.79 -28.04 25.22
N VAL A 176 -6.65 -29.29 24.78
CA VAL A 176 -7.24 -29.78 23.53
C VAL A 176 -8.78 -29.79 23.57
N ARG A 177 -9.41 -30.04 24.72
CA ARG A 177 -10.87 -29.87 24.89
C ARG A 177 -11.29 -28.42 24.63
N LYS A 178 -10.68 -27.47 25.35
CA LYS A 178 -10.98 -26.03 25.22
C LYS A 178 -10.82 -25.54 23.77
N VAL A 179 -9.75 -25.95 23.09
CA VAL A 179 -9.52 -25.63 21.67
C VAL A 179 -10.62 -26.21 20.76
N LYS A 180 -11.05 -27.46 20.99
CA LYS A 180 -12.10 -28.13 20.21
C LYS A 180 -13.51 -27.60 20.49
N GLU A 181 -13.73 -26.94 21.63
CA GLU A 181 -14.97 -26.26 21.99
C GLU A 181 -15.06 -24.83 21.43
N ILE A 182 -13.94 -24.09 21.43
CA ILE A 182 -13.87 -22.68 20.99
C ILE A 182 -13.76 -22.56 19.46
N GLY A 183 -13.28 -23.59 18.76
CA GLY A 183 -13.17 -23.60 17.29
C GLY A 183 -11.98 -22.82 16.74
N LEU A 184 -11.02 -22.46 17.61
CA LEU A 184 -9.71 -21.89 17.27
C LEU A 184 -8.71 -22.37 18.33
N GLY A 185 -7.50 -22.78 17.94
CA GLY A 185 -6.43 -22.94 18.93
C GLY A 185 -5.19 -23.73 18.54
N LYS A 186 -4.07 -23.31 19.12
CA LYS A 186 -2.72 -23.82 18.85
C LYS A 186 -2.39 -25.09 19.68
N ASN A 187 -1.43 -25.88 19.20
CA ASN A 187 -0.67 -26.90 19.95
C ASN A 187 -1.43 -28.08 20.60
N HIS A 188 -1.76 -29.09 19.79
CA HIS A 188 -2.09 -30.44 20.24
C HIS A 188 -0.80 -31.26 20.48
N LYS A 189 -0.58 -31.80 21.69
CA LYS A 189 0.59 -32.66 21.99
C LYS A 189 0.15 -34.11 22.17
N ILE A 190 0.38 -34.94 21.16
CA ILE A 190 0.05 -36.37 21.21
C ILE A 190 1.28 -37.14 21.69
N LYS A 191 1.08 -37.99 22.71
CA LYS A 191 2.11 -38.85 23.29
C LYS A 191 1.81 -40.31 22.95
N LYS A 192 2.87 -41.08 22.81
CA LYS A 192 2.84 -42.51 22.53
C LYS A 192 3.63 -43.22 23.61
N LEU A 193 3.21 -44.42 24.00
CA LEU A 193 4.03 -45.25 24.90
C LEU A 193 5.40 -45.51 24.27
N ASN A 194 6.47 -45.33 25.06
CA ASN A 194 7.86 -45.59 24.69
C ASN A 194 8.39 -44.84 23.44
N ARG A 195 7.82 -43.66 23.09
CA ARG A 195 8.42 -42.71 22.12
C ARG A 195 8.19 -41.25 22.53
N ASN A 196 9.03 -40.35 22.01
CA ASN A 196 8.88 -38.91 22.20
C ASN A 196 7.51 -38.42 21.70
N SER A 197 6.92 -37.43 22.38
CA SER A 197 5.63 -36.85 21.99
C SER A 197 5.73 -36.04 20.70
N THR A 198 4.85 -36.31 19.74
CA THR A 198 4.72 -35.49 18.53
C THR A 198 3.80 -34.31 18.81
N CYS A 199 4.30 -33.10 18.61
CA CYS A 199 3.49 -31.88 18.65
C CYS A 199 2.89 -31.60 17.27
N TYR A 200 1.62 -31.22 17.25
CA TYR A 200 0.88 -30.80 16.06
C TYR A 200 0.18 -29.46 16.33
N GLN A 201 0.14 -28.57 15.34
CA GLN A 201 -0.81 -27.45 15.34
C GLN A 201 -1.99 -27.88 14.46
N ALA A 202 -3.23 -27.71 14.95
CA ALA A 202 -4.44 -28.13 14.25
C ALA A 202 -5.55 -27.10 14.45
N ASP A 203 -6.17 -26.67 13.36
CA ASP A 203 -7.27 -25.71 13.34
C ASP A 203 -8.56 -26.34 12.78
N PHE A 204 -9.73 -25.83 13.16
CA PHE A 204 -11.02 -26.49 12.93
C PHE A 204 -12.13 -25.48 12.63
N SER A 205 -12.93 -25.72 11.59
CA SER A 205 -14.13 -24.92 11.30
C SER A 205 -15.40 -25.78 11.37
N GLN A 206 -16.42 -25.28 12.08
CA GLN A 206 -17.79 -25.85 12.07
C GLN A 206 -18.77 -24.80 11.54
N MET A 207 -19.65 -25.17 10.60
CA MET A 207 -20.46 -24.23 9.82
C MET A 207 -21.97 -24.30 10.11
N LYS A 208 -22.75 -23.38 9.53
CA LYS A 208 -24.20 -23.21 9.72
C LYS A 208 -25.00 -23.06 8.41
N GLU A 209 -24.46 -23.50 7.27
CA GLU A 209 -24.96 -23.16 5.94
C GLU A 209 -25.91 -24.19 5.30
N GLU A 210 -26.72 -23.70 4.36
CA GLU A 210 -28.02 -24.24 3.92
C GLU A 210 -27.97 -25.59 3.16
N ILE A 211 -26.78 -26.04 2.72
CA ILE A 211 -26.61 -27.35 2.08
C ILE A 211 -27.07 -28.50 3.01
N SER A 212 -27.12 -28.23 4.32
CA SER A 212 -27.65 -29.14 5.34
C SER A 212 -29.12 -29.57 5.14
N GLU A 213 -29.94 -28.86 4.35
CA GLU A 213 -31.33 -29.28 4.08
C GLU A 213 -31.44 -30.64 3.39
N ARG A 214 -30.42 -31.05 2.61
CA ARG A 214 -30.41 -32.34 1.88
C ARG A 214 -29.36 -33.34 2.39
N ILE A 215 -28.42 -32.90 3.21
CA ILE A 215 -27.40 -33.74 3.85
C ILE A 215 -27.39 -33.39 5.34
N PRO A 216 -27.90 -34.24 6.24
CA PRO A 216 -28.11 -33.90 7.66
C PRO A 216 -26.82 -33.93 8.51
N ALA A 217 -25.71 -33.47 7.94
CA ALA A 217 -24.40 -33.36 8.58
C ALA A 217 -23.99 -31.89 8.67
N VAL A 218 -23.55 -31.46 9.86
CA VAL A 218 -22.95 -30.12 10.03
C VAL A 218 -21.54 -30.15 9.45
N PRO A 219 -21.16 -29.24 8.52
CA PRO A 219 -19.82 -29.25 7.94
C PRO A 219 -18.77 -29.05 9.04
N TYR A 220 -17.89 -30.05 9.18
CA TYR A 220 -16.73 -30.01 10.07
C TYR A 220 -15.48 -30.33 9.25
N VAL A 221 -14.59 -29.35 9.19
CA VAL A 221 -13.30 -29.43 8.49
C VAL A 221 -12.18 -29.01 9.44
N GLY A 222 -10.95 -29.44 9.15
CA GLY A 222 -9.78 -28.98 9.88
C GLY A 222 -8.48 -29.28 9.16
N LEU A 223 -7.43 -28.52 9.49
CA LEU A 223 -6.11 -28.64 8.91
C LEU A 223 -5.07 -28.74 10.02
N ALA A 224 -4.04 -29.57 9.83
CA ALA A 224 -3.00 -29.74 10.83
C ALA A 224 -1.60 -30.01 10.26
N VAL A 225 -0.58 -29.54 10.98
CA VAL A 225 0.85 -29.79 10.70
C VAL A 225 1.53 -30.48 11.87
N ARG A 226 2.69 -31.08 11.58
CA ARG A 226 3.61 -31.63 12.58
C ARG A 226 4.70 -30.60 12.87
N LEU A 227 4.83 -30.15 14.12
CA LEU A 227 5.80 -29.12 14.50
C LEU A 227 7.20 -29.71 14.78
N ASN A 228 7.25 -30.91 15.37
CA ASN A 228 8.52 -31.53 15.81
C ASN A 228 9.01 -32.58 14.79
N SER A 229 9.45 -32.14 13.61
CA SER A 229 10.09 -32.99 12.59
C SER A 229 11.62 -32.92 12.65
N GLY A 230 12.24 -33.68 13.57
CA GLY A 230 13.68 -33.99 13.54
C GLY A 230 14.06 -34.97 12.43
N GLN A 231 13.48 -34.82 11.25
CA GLN A 231 13.63 -35.63 10.04
C GLN A 231 13.42 -34.69 8.84
N ASN A 232 14.08 -34.94 7.69
CA ASN A 232 13.90 -34.12 6.49
C ASN A 232 12.41 -33.92 6.16
N THR A 233 12.01 -32.66 5.99
CA THR A 233 10.63 -32.27 5.63
C THR A 233 10.16 -32.93 4.34
N ASP A 234 11.10 -33.20 3.44
CA ASP A 234 10.83 -33.51 2.04
C ASP A 234 10.42 -34.99 1.82
N GLU A 235 10.58 -35.84 2.85
CA GLU A 235 10.01 -37.20 2.89
C GLU A 235 8.59 -37.24 3.49
N PHE A 236 8.09 -36.14 4.06
CA PHE A 236 6.85 -36.13 4.84
C PHE A 236 5.63 -35.76 4.00
N TRP A 237 4.81 -36.77 3.69
CA TRP A 237 3.55 -36.58 2.97
C TRP A 237 2.38 -36.37 3.93
N GLY A 238 1.57 -35.35 3.69
CA GLY A 238 0.27 -35.15 4.34
C GLY A 238 -0.74 -36.24 3.96
N ARG A 239 -1.90 -36.23 4.63
CA ARG A 239 -2.93 -37.29 4.56
C ARG A 239 -4.34 -36.74 4.75
N ILE A 240 -5.34 -37.41 4.17
CA ILE A 240 -6.76 -37.13 4.42
C ILE A 240 -7.25 -37.84 5.69
N PHE A 241 -8.15 -37.21 6.44
CA PHE A 241 -8.86 -37.76 7.59
C PHE A 241 -10.37 -37.63 7.44
N ASN A 242 -11.10 -38.71 7.68
CA ASN A 242 -12.53 -38.66 8.00
C ASN A 242 -12.68 -39.17 9.44
N PHE A 243 -12.43 -38.26 10.39
CA PHE A 243 -12.15 -38.48 11.82
C PHE A 243 -10.87 -39.29 12.09
N LEU A 244 -10.76 -40.48 11.47
CA LEU A 244 -9.56 -41.32 11.46
C LEU A 244 -8.76 -41.12 10.15
N PRO A 245 -7.44 -41.40 10.15
CA PRO A 245 -6.58 -41.22 8.99
C PRO A 245 -6.90 -42.22 7.87
N LEU A 246 -7.21 -41.71 6.68
CA LEU A 246 -7.39 -42.52 5.47
C LEU A 246 -6.03 -42.93 4.88
N PRO A 247 -5.97 -43.96 4.01
CA PRO A 247 -4.77 -44.33 3.26
C PRO A 247 -4.47 -43.38 2.08
N ILE A 248 -5.10 -42.20 2.05
CA ILE A 248 -4.96 -41.19 0.99
C ILE A 248 -3.89 -40.18 1.43
N LYS A 249 -2.82 -40.03 0.63
CA LYS A 249 -1.83 -38.96 0.77
C LYS A 249 -2.34 -37.65 0.14
N THR A 250 -1.85 -36.52 0.64
CA THR A 250 -2.02 -35.20 0.00
C THR A 250 -0.69 -34.73 -0.61
N PRO A 251 -0.71 -33.91 -1.67
CA PRO A 251 0.52 -33.38 -2.30
C PRO A 251 1.15 -32.21 -1.52
N PHE A 252 0.88 -32.15 -0.21
CA PHE A 252 1.19 -31.03 0.69
C PHE A 252 1.68 -31.59 2.03
N HIS A 253 2.40 -30.81 2.84
CA HIS A 253 2.86 -31.24 4.17
C HIS A 253 1.80 -31.05 5.29
N VAL A 254 0.51 -30.90 4.92
CA VAL A 254 -0.63 -30.76 5.84
C VAL A 254 -1.52 -32.00 5.86
N PHE A 255 -2.00 -32.35 7.05
CA PHE A 255 -3.13 -33.26 7.24
C PHE A 255 -4.44 -32.50 7.04
N ILE A 256 -5.36 -33.07 6.27
CA ILE A 256 -6.64 -32.44 5.89
C ILE A 256 -7.79 -33.30 6.42
N HIS A 257 -8.60 -32.76 7.31
CA HIS A 257 -9.82 -33.38 7.81
C HIS A 257 -11.07 -32.75 7.20
N GLY A 258 -12.02 -33.60 6.84
CA GLY A 258 -13.41 -33.27 6.58
C GLY A 258 -14.28 -34.50 6.77
N GLN A 259 -15.60 -34.32 6.89
CA GLN A 259 -16.57 -35.43 6.88
C GLN A 259 -16.81 -35.93 5.43
N PHE A 260 -15.73 -36.32 4.75
CA PHE A 260 -15.69 -36.62 3.31
C PHE A 260 -16.42 -37.90 2.94
N ALA A 261 -17.19 -37.86 1.84
CA ALA A 261 -17.72 -39.05 1.19
C ALA A 261 -16.60 -39.85 0.51
N VAL A 262 -16.61 -41.16 0.70
CA VAL A 262 -15.56 -42.09 0.26
C VAL A 262 -16.21 -43.31 -0.39
N ILE A 263 -15.56 -43.88 -1.41
CA ILE A 263 -16.05 -45.14 -2.01
C ILE A 263 -15.98 -46.29 -1.00
N ASN A 264 -16.73 -47.37 -1.23
CA ASN A 264 -16.93 -48.47 -0.28
C ASN A 264 -15.63 -49.07 0.31
N ASN A 265 -14.53 -49.11 -0.45
CA ASN A 265 -13.23 -49.62 0.03
C ASN A 265 -12.43 -48.61 0.90
N ARG A 266 -12.91 -47.36 1.03
CA ARG A 266 -12.33 -46.21 1.74
C ARG A 266 -10.89 -45.84 1.34
N ARG A 267 -10.46 -46.19 0.13
CA ARG A 267 -9.12 -45.88 -0.42
C ARG A 267 -9.05 -44.63 -1.29
N THR A 268 -10.19 -44.11 -1.76
CA THR A 268 -10.30 -42.83 -2.46
C THR A 268 -11.51 -42.04 -1.97
N LEU A 269 -11.47 -40.73 -2.18
CA LEU A 269 -12.66 -39.88 -2.08
C LEU A 269 -13.57 -40.13 -3.28
N LEU A 270 -14.87 -39.90 -3.13
CA LEU A 270 -15.80 -39.87 -4.25
C LEU A 270 -15.64 -38.56 -5.03
N SER A 271 -15.41 -38.61 -6.34
CA SER A 271 -15.22 -37.45 -7.22
C SER A 271 -16.00 -37.57 -8.55
N ASP A 272 -16.08 -36.46 -9.29
CA ASP A 272 -16.71 -36.41 -10.62
C ASP A 272 -15.93 -37.21 -11.68
N ASP A 273 -14.66 -37.53 -11.44
CA ASP A 273 -13.69 -37.96 -12.46
C ASP A 273 -13.94 -39.38 -13.06
N ASN A 274 -15.03 -40.08 -12.70
CA ASN A 274 -15.29 -41.49 -13.06
C ASN A 274 -16.80 -41.87 -13.24
N ASN A 275 -17.74 -40.92 -13.34
CA ASN A 275 -19.17 -41.21 -13.10
C ASN A 275 -20.18 -40.55 -14.05
N ASP A 276 -20.78 -41.33 -14.96
CA ASP A 276 -21.99 -40.96 -15.73
C ASP A 276 -23.26 -41.01 -14.86
N LEU A 277 -23.31 -40.12 -13.85
CA LEU A 277 -24.37 -40.09 -12.85
C LEU A 277 -25.46 -39.04 -13.15
N THR A 278 -26.71 -39.49 -13.12
CA THR A 278 -27.91 -38.63 -13.24
C THR A 278 -27.97 -37.60 -12.12
N GLU A 279 -28.58 -36.43 -12.38
CA GLU A 279 -28.42 -35.24 -11.54
C GLU A 279 -28.96 -35.36 -10.10
N ASN A 280 -29.94 -36.24 -9.90
CA ASN A 280 -30.59 -36.47 -8.61
C ASN A 280 -30.07 -37.71 -7.85
N SER A 281 -28.98 -38.34 -8.30
CA SER A 281 -28.38 -39.49 -7.60
C SER A 281 -27.68 -39.07 -6.30
N SER A 282 -27.79 -39.89 -5.25
CA SER A 282 -27.20 -39.60 -3.93
C SER A 282 -25.69 -39.34 -4.01
N ALA A 283 -24.98 -40.17 -4.77
CA ALA A 283 -23.55 -40.02 -5.04
C ALA A 283 -23.17 -38.65 -5.65
N LYS A 284 -24.06 -38.00 -6.42
CA LYS A 284 -23.79 -36.65 -6.96
C LYS A 284 -23.98 -35.54 -5.92
N LEU A 285 -24.78 -35.77 -4.88
CA LEU A 285 -24.83 -34.91 -3.69
C LEU A 285 -23.56 -35.10 -2.83
N GLU A 286 -23.09 -36.33 -2.67
CA GLU A 286 -21.84 -36.65 -1.97
C GLU A 286 -20.60 -36.05 -2.65
N ILE A 287 -20.54 -36.03 -4.00
CA ILE A 287 -19.46 -35.34 -4.74
C ILE A 287 -19.56 -33.81 -4.57
N LYS A 288 -20.77 -33.23 -4.61
CA LYS A 288 -20.99 -31.80 -4.32
C LYS A 288 -20.57 -31.45 -2.89
N TRP A 289 -20.82 -32.34 -1.92
CA TRP A 289 -20.40 -32.21 -0.53
C TRP A 289 -18.87 -32.22 -0.37
N ASN A 290 -18.16 -33.17 -1.00
CA ASN A 290 -16.70 -33.17 -1.04
C ASN A 290 -16.15 -31.87 -1.65
N ASN A 291 -16.70 -31.43 -2.78
CA ASN A 291 -16.35 -30.16 -3.44
C ASN A 291 -16.61 -28.93 -2.54
N TYR A 292 -17.64 -28.96 -1.69
CA TYR A 292 -17.93 -27.90 -0.71
C TYR A 292 -16.92 -27.92 0.44
N LEU A 293 -16.64 -29.08 1.05
CA LEU A 293 -15.64 -29.21 2.13
C LEU A 293 -14.25 -28.71 1.70
N PHE A 294 -13.83 -28.90 0.45
CA PHE A 294 -12.55 -28.37 -0.07
C PHE A 294 -12.56 -26.86 -0.43
N LYS A 295 -13.75 -26.23 -0.55
CA LYS A 295 -13.88 -24.77 -0.68
C LYS A 295 -13.85 -24.09 0.69
N GLU A 296 -14.44 -24.73 1.68
CA GLU A 296 -14.76 -24.14 2.98
C GLU A 296 -13.66 -24.25 4.06
N PHE A 297 -12.40 -24.35 3.66
CA PHE A 297 -11.26 -24.22 4.57
C PHE A 297 -11.01 -22.75 4.97
N ARG A 298 -11.84 -22.23 5.89
CA ARG A 298 -11.88 -20.80 6.29
C ARG A 298 -10.69 -20.32 7.14
N SER A 299 -9.90 -21.23 7.72
CA SER A 299 -8.62 -20.89 8.35
C SER A 299 -7.65 -22.07 8.37
N TYR A 300 -6.38 -21.77 8.07
CA TYR A 300 -5.21 -22.46 8.59
C TYR A 300 -3.97 -21.63 8.31
N ILE A 301 -3.24 -21.25 9.37
CA ILE A 301 -1.98 -20.51 9.29
C ILE A 301 -0.97 -21.16 10.24
N PRO A 302 0.25 -21.52 9.79
CA PRO A 302 1.28 -22.13 10.64
C PRO A 302 1.95 -21.13 11.62
N VAL A 303 1.17 -20.46 12.47
CA VAL A 303 1.64 -19.37 13.36
C VAL A 303 2.71 -19.80 14.40
N ASP A 304 2.87 -21.10 14.68
CA ASP A 304 3.86 -21.61 15.65
C ASP A 304 5.02 -22.37 14.95
N VAL A 305 5.39 -21.95 13.74
CA VAL A 305 6.44 -22.57 12.90
C VAL A 305 7.59 -21.58 12.67
N SER A 306 8.81 -22.11 12.47
CA SER A 306 9.97 -21.34 11.98
C SER A 306 9.69 -20.64 10.65
N GLN A 307 10.31 -19.47 10.44
CA GLN A 307 10.23 -18.71 9.19
C GLN A 307 10.64 -19.55 7.96
N ASP A 308 11.66 -20.41 8.11
CA ASP A 308 12.18 -21.30 7.06
C ASP A 308 11.22 -22.44 6.68
N ASP A 309 10.43 -22.96 7.64
CA ASP A 309 9.50 -24.07 7.39
C ASP A 309 8.05 -23.59 7.13
N TYR A 310 7.70 -22.36 7.52
CA TYR A 310 6.35 -21.79 7.43
C TYR A 310 5.67 -22.06 6.08
N TYR A 311 6.32 -21.66 4.99
CA TYR A 311 5.78 -21.82 3.64
C TYR A 311 5.85 -23.27 3.10
N LYS A 312 6.63 -24.17 3.70
CA LYS A 312 6.62 -25.61 3.37
C LYS A 312 5.30 -26.28 3.78
N PHE A 313 4.56 -25.67 4.71
CA PHE A 313 3.24 -26.13 5.16
C PHE A 313 2.06 -25.46 4.46
N TRP A 314 2.30 -24.47 3.59
CA TRP A 314 1.24 -23.98 2.70
C TRP A 314 0.95 -25.05 1.62
N PRO A 315 -0.29 -25.17 1.12
CA PRO A 315 -0.65 -26.18 0.13
C PRO A 315 -0.18 -25.80 -1.29
N ILE A 316 1.13 -25.64 -1.46
CA ILE A 316 1.80 -25.46 -2.75
C ILE A 316 2.03 -26.85 -3.35
N PRO A 317 1.54 -27.15 -4.58
CA PRO A 317 1.79 -28.45 -5.20
C PRO A 317 3.28 -28.69 -5.46
N ASN A 318 3.84 -29.76 -4.90
CA ASN A 318 5.22 -30.14 -5.16
C ASN A 318 5.38 -30.61 -6.63
N LYS A 319 6.45 -30.16 -7.31
CA LYS A 319 6.64 -30.24 -8.77
C LYS A 319 6.70 -31.66 -9.33
N ALA A 320 6.85 -32.69 -8.48
CA ALA A 320 7.04 -34.07 -8.87
C ALA A 320 5.76 -34.91 -9.06
N GLN A 321 4.57 -34.46 -8.61
CA GLN A 321 3.32 -35.22 -8.77
C GLN A 321 2.15 -34.33 -9.20
N ILE A 322 1.78 -34.44 -10.49
CA ILE A 322 0.55 -33.85 -11.02
C ILE A 322 -0.65 -34.57 -10.39
N MET A 323 -1.65 -33.79 -9.99
CA MET A 323 -2.80 -34.22 -9.20
C MET A 323 -3.64 -35.26 -9.96
N SER A 324 -3.85 -36.43 -9.36
CA SER A 324 -4.81 -37.42 -9.84
C SER A 324 -6.26 -37.17 -9.34
N SER A 325 -6.54 -35.98 -8.80
CA SER A 325 -7.86 -35.60 -8.30
C SER A 325 -8.05 -34.09 -8.39
N SER A 326 -9.22 -33.71 -8.90
CA SER A 326 -9.67 -32.33 -9.11
C SER A 326 -9.72 -31.49 -7.81
N PHE A 327 -9.98 -32.11 -6.66
CA PHE A 327 -10.12 -31.44 -5.36
C PHE A 327 -8.90 -30.62 -4.92
N PHE A 328 -7.68 -31.07 -5.20
CA PHE A 328 -6.47 -30.42 -4.67
C PHE A 328 -6.03 -29.18 -5.46
N ARG A 329 -6.50 -29.03 -6.71
CA ARG A 329 -6.03 -27.97 -7.64
C ARG A 329 -6.34 -26.56 -7.15
N ASP A 330 -7.51 -26.37 -6.57
CA ASP A 330 -8.03 -25.05 -6.20
C ASP A 330 -7.90 -24.76 -4.68
N LEU A 331 -7.32 -25.65 -3.87
CA LEU A 331 -7.17 -25.45 -2.41
C LEU A 331 -6.34 -24.19 -2.06
N LEU A 332 -5.17 -24.02 -2.70
CA LEU A 332 -4.34 -22.82 -2.52
C LEU A 332 -5.06 -21.53 -2.96
N LYS A 333 -5.90 -21.62 -4.00
CA LYS A 333 -6.72 -20.50 -4.49
C LYS A 333 -7.80 -20.13 -3.48
N ASN A 334 -8.45 -21.10 -2.86
CA ASN A 334 -9.50 -20.88 -1.85
C ASN A 334 -8.90 -20.19 -0.61
N ILE A 335 -7.77 -20.69 -0.11
CA ILE A 335 -7.05 -20.09 1.02
C ILE A 335 -6.59 -18.66 0.70
N ILE A 336 -6.03 -18.42 -0.48
CA ILE A 336 -5.63 -17.07 -0.91
C ILE A 336 -6.84 -16.12 -1.05
N TYR A 337 -7.95 -16.59 -1.61
CA TYR A 337 -9.19 -15.81 -1.68
C TYR A 337 -9.71 -15.42 -0.29
N ILE A 338 -9.69 -16.36 0.65
CA ILE A 338 -10.08 -16.15 2.05
C ILE A 338 -9.14 -15.16 2.75
N ILE A 339 -7.83 -15.29 2.56
CA ILE A 339 -6.85 -14.34 3.13
C ILE A 339 -7.07 -12.92 2.59
N CYS A 340 -7.18 -12.72 1.27
CA CYS A 340 -7.43 -11.40 0.69
C CYS A 340 -8.77 -10.79 1.12
N LYS A 341 -9.80 -11.62 1.34
CA LYS A 341 -11.17 -11.17 1.65
C LYS A 341 -11.42 -10.90 3.14
N PHE A 342 -10.83 -11.69 4.03
CA PHE A 342 -11.14 -11.66 5.47
C PHE A 342 -9.94 -11.35 6.37
N TYR A 343 -8.71 -11.65 5.95
CA TYR A 343 -7.49 -11.52 6.76
C TYR A 343 -6.53 -10.43 6.22
N LYS A 344 -7.03 -9.49 5.41
CA LYS A 344 -6.21 -8.48 4.70
C LYS A 344 -5.36 -7.58 5.61
N ASN A 345 -5.81 -7.37 6.85
CA ASN A 345 -5.12 -6.58 7.88
C ASN A 345 -4.35 -7.43 8.90
N GLU A 346 -4.50 -8.75 8.88
CA GLU A 346 -3.87 -9.66 9.84
C GLU A 346 -2.42 -9.99 9.44
N GLU A 347 -1.54 -10.19 10.42
CA GLU A 347 -0.11 -10.44 10.20
C GLU A 347 0.15 -11.90 9.82
N VAL A 348 -0.06 -12.21 8.54
CA VAL A 348 -0.09 -13.60 8.02
C VAL A 348 1.05 -13.92 7.03
N PHE A 349 1.98 -12.99 6.80
CA PHE A 349 3.17 -13.19 6.00
C PHE A 349 4.42 -12.82 6.79
N TYR A 350 5.52 -13.55 6.62
CA TYR A 350 6.80 -13.12 7.18
C TYR A 350 7.42 -11.99 6.35
N GLY A 351 7.79 -10.90 7.01
CA GLY A 351 8.83 -9.99 6.54
C GLY A 351 10.21 -10.42 7.06
N PRO A 352 11.20 -9.51 7.11
CA PRO A 352 12.52 -9.82 7.65
C PRO A 352 12.52 -10.05 9.17
N ASP A 353 12.12 -9.04 9.95
CA ASP A 353 12.23 -9.02 11.42
C ASP A 353 10.87 -9.22 12.15
N GLN A 354 9.76 -9.15 11.41
CA GLN A 354 8.40 -9.24 11.94
C GLN A 354 7.43 -9.87 10.92
N MET A 355 6.24 -10.26 11.37
CA MET A 355 5.14 -10.61 10.47
C MET A 355 4.45 -9.33 9.94
N LEU A 356 3.79 -9.45 8.78
CA LEU A 356 3.21 -8.35 8.02
C LEU A 356 1.85 -8.76 7.43
N SER A 357 0.99 -7.77 7.23
CA SER A 357 -0.33 -7.93 6.60
C SER A 357 -0.34 -7.47 5.14
N ILE A 358 -1.36 -7.84 4.37
CA ILE A 358 -1.49 -7.42 2.95
C ILE A 358 -1.67 -5.90 2.82
N SER A 359 -2.29 -5.25 3.81
CA SER A 359 -2.47 -3.79 3.80
C SER A 359 -1.21 -3.01 4.19
N THR A 360 -0.31 -3.60 4.98
CA THR A 360 0.94 -2.93 5.44
C THR A 360 2.18 -3.29 4.62
N GLY A 361 2.35 -4.56 4.25
CA GLY A 361 3.53 -5.06 3.56
C GLY A 361 3.48 -4.94 2.03
N TYR A 362 4.66 -5.04 1.41
CA TYR A 362 4.85 -4.94 -0.04
C TYR A 362 5.50 -6.21 -0.60
N PHE A 363 4.91 -6.79 -1.64
CA PHE A 363 5.43 -7.98 -2.30
C PHE A 363 6.49 -7.65 -3.35
N GLN A 364 7.37 -8.61 -3.66
CA GLN A 364 8.36 -8.48 -4.73
C GLN A 364 7.71 -8.21 -6.08
N ASP A 365 8.16 -7.17 -6.79
CA ASP A 365 7.90 -7.03 -8.22
C ASP A 365 8.85 -7.91 -9.04
N LYS A 366 8.36 -8.46 -10.17
CA LYS A 366 9.11 -9.38 -11.03
C LYS A 366 10.31 -8.73 -11.72
N SER A 367 10.38 -7.40 -11.75
CA SER A 367 11.49 -6.64 -12.30
C SER A 367 12.74 -6.64 -11.40
N PHE A 368 12.60 -6.92 -10.10
CA PHE A 368 13.67 -6.81 -9.10
C PHE A 368 14.23 -8.17 -8.66
N GLU A 369 15.56 -8.26 -8.63
CA GLU A 369 16.32 -9.41 -8.12
C GLU A 369 16.17 -9.54 -6.59
N SER A 370 16.31 -10.77 -6.07
CA SER A 370 16.14 -11.08 -4.65
C SER A 370 17.15 -10.36 -3.73
N ALA A 371 18.33 -9.99 -4.24
CA ALA A 371 19.30 -9.17 -3.51
C ALA A 371 18.69 -7.87 -2.96
N ILE A 372 17.73 -7.27 -3.68
CA ILE A 372 17.05 -6.02 -3.29
C ILE A 372 16.14 -6.23 -2.07
N GLN A 373 15.57 -7.42 -1.88
CA GLN A 373 14.69 -7.71 -0.73
C GLN A 373 15.45 -7.66 0.60
N ASN A 374 16.69 -8.15 0.63
CA ASN A 374 17.56 -8.13 1.81
C ASN A 374 18.03 -6.70 2.15
N ILE A 375 18.11 -5.84 1.14
CA ILE A 375 18.52 -4.44 1.24
C ILE A 375 17.38 -3.58 1.77
N LEU A 376 16.18 -3.76 1.21
CA LEU A 376 14.95 -3.11 1.69
C LEU A 376 14.64 -3.49 3.15
N ALA A 377 14.90 -4.74 3.53
CA ALA A 377 14.85 -5.17 4.93
C ALA A 377 15.80 -4.38 5.84
N LYS A 378 17.10 -4.28 5.48
CA LYS A 378 18.11 -3.52 6.26
C LYS A 378 17.74 -2.07 6.53
N ILE A 379 16.94 -1.42 5.68
CA ILE A 379 16.46 -0.04 5.87
C ILE A 379 15.10 0.07 6.59
N GLY A 380 14.54 -1.06 7.05
CA GLY A 380 13.24 -1.13 7.73
C GLY A 380 12.01 -1.07 6.80
N PHE A 381 12.19 -1.18 5.48
CA PHE A 381 11.06 -1.15 4.55
C PHE A 381 10.25 -2.46 4.65
N PRO A 382 8.91 -2.43 4.76
CA PRO A 382 8.07 -3.60 5.04
C PRO A 382 7.90 -4.53 3.83
N VAL A 383 8.95 -5.27 3.48
CA VAL A 383 8.93 -6.30 2.43
C VAL A 383 8.28 -7.58 2.96
N ILE A 384 7.34 -8.14 2.21
CA ILE A 384 6.84 -9.50 2.43
C ILE A 384 7.73 -10.50 1.68
N TYR A 385 8.21 -11.51 2.41
CA TYR A 385 8.92 -12.67 1.86
C TYR A 385 7.91 -13.82 1.70
N ALA A 386 7.67 -14.29 0.47
CA ALA A 386 6.82 -15.44 0.19
C ALA A 386 7.25 -16.13 -1.12
N PRO A 387 7.06 -17.46 -1.28
CA PRO A 387 7.35 -18.16 -2.54
C PRO A 387 6.62 -17.58 -3.76
N VAL A 388 7.29 -17.66 -4.91
CA VAL A 388 6.84 -17.11 -6.20
C VAL A 388 5.48 -17.65 -6.61
N GLU A 389 5.20 -18.92 -6.32
CA GLU A 389 3.91 -19.58 -6.54
C GLU A 389 2.77 -18.89 -5.75
N ILE A 390 2.99 -18.55 -4.48
CA ILE A 390 2.01 -17.82 -3.65
C ILE A 390 1.87 -16.37 -4.16
N MET A 391 2.99 -15.67 -4.40
CA MET A 391 2.98 -14.28 -4.85
C MET A 391 2.24 -14.10 -6.19
N ASN A 392 2.45 -14.98 -7.16
CA ASN A 392 1.71 -14.96 -8.42
C ASN A 392 0.20 -15.17 -8.19
N LYS A 393 -0.16 -16.13 -7.32
CA LYS A 393 -1.56 -16.47 -7.08
C LYS A 393 -2.30 -15.38 -6.30
N LEU A 394 -1.64 -14.76 -5.32
CA LEU A 394 -2.08 -13.54 -4.62
C LEU A 394 -2.37 -12.42 -5.63
N LYS A 395 -1.38 -11.98 -6.41
CA LYS A 395 -1.54 -10.89 -7.41
C LYS A 395 -2.57 -11.20 -8.51
N SER A 396 -2.89 -12.47 -8.76
CA SER A 396 -3.98 -12.87 -9.66
C SER A 396 -5.38 -12.87 -9.03
N SER A 397 -5.47 -12.75 -7.70
CA SER A 397 -6.74 -12.84 -6.93
C SER A 397 -7.22 -11.49 -6.40
N ASP A 398 -6.32 -10.58 -6.04
CA ASP A 398 -6.63 -9.20 -5.64
C ASP A 398 -5.69 -8.23 -6.37
N LYS A 399 -6.24 -7.12 -6.88
CA LYS A 399 -5.50 -6.07 -7.60
C LYS A 399 -4.90 -5.01 -6.67
N GLU A 400 -5.37 -4.92 -5.42
CA GLU A 400 -4.88 -3.95 -4.43
C GLU A 400 -3.59 -4.40 -3.73
N ILE A 401 -3.06 -5.58 -4.08
CA ILE A 401 -1.82 -6.11 -3.51
C ILE A 401 -0.63 -5.24 -3.94
N LYS A 402 -0.13 -4.48 -2.97
CA LYS A 402 1.04 -3.62 -3.11
C LYS A 402 2.26 -4.45 -3.52
N SER A 403 2.86 -4.07 -4.65
CA SER A 403 4.21 -4.49 -5.01
C SER A 403 5.14 -3.32 -4.76
N TYR A 404 6.35 -3.54 -4.22
CA TYR A 404 7.26 -2.42 -4.04
C TYR A 404 7.75 -1.90 -5.39
N SER A 405 7.77 -0.57 -5.51
CA SER A 405 8.21 0.17 -6.69
C SER A 405 9.20 1.26 -6.26
N PRO A 406 10.02 1.81 -7.18
CA PRO A 406 10.98 2.86 -6.83
C PRO A 406 10.30 4.09 -6.21
N LEU A 407 9.08 4.40 -6.65
CA LEU A 407 8.28 5.50 -6.09
C LEU A 407 7.99 5.30 -4.60
N CYS A 408 7.36 4.18 -4.21
CA CYS A 408 6.97 3.97 -2.81
C CYS A 408 8.17 3.73 -1.88
N ILE A 409 9.28 3.21 -2.40
CA ILE A 409 10.56 3.14 -1.67
C ILE A 409 11.08 4.58 -1.41
N SER A 410 11.03 5.46 -2.41
CA SER A 410 11.43 6.87 -2.27
C SER A 410 10.49 7.69 -1.37
N GLU A 411 9.24 7.26 -1.20
CA GLU A 411 8.27 7.89 -0.29
C GLU A 411 8.53 7.45 1.15
N PHE A 412 8.63 6.13 1.40
CA PHE A 412 8.99 5.57 2.71
C PHE A 412 10.30 6.14 3.26
N LEU A 413 11.34 6.24 2.42
CA LEU A 413 12.63 6.83 2.77
C LEU A 413 12.55 8.35 3.04
N ARG A 414 11.55 9.06 2.48
CA ARG A 414 11.33 10.49 2.76
C ARG A 414 10.53 10.72 4.04
N GLU A 415 9.62 9.82 4.39
CA GLU A 415 8.80 9.91 5.61
C GLU A 415 9.58 9.51 6.87
N ASN A 416 10.42 8.46 6.80
CA ASN A 416 11.21 7.97 7.94
C ASN A 416 12.48 8.80 8.24
N LYS A 417 12.63 9.99 7.66
CA LYS A 417 13.79 10.90 7.87
C LYS A 417 14.07 11.28 9.33
N LYS A 418 13.12 11.14 10.24
CA LYS A 418 13.28 11.49 11.67
C LYS A 418 13.79 10.34 12.55
N THR A 419 13.42 9.10 12.24
CA THR A 419 13.75 7.92 13.06
C THR A 419 15.17 7.39 12.83
N GLN A 420 15.78 7.68 11.68
CA GLN A 420 17.17 7.32 11.37
C GLN A 420 18.20 8.31 11.94
N SER A 421 17.90 8.96 13.08
CA SER A 421 18.79 9.90 13.77
C SER A 421 19.90 9.23 14.59
N GLY A 422 20.09 7.92 14.42
CA GLY A 422 21.17 7.12 15.01
C GLY A 422 21.99 6.37 13.95
N SER A 423 23.32 6.55 14.01
CA SER A 423 24.42 5.82 13.36
C SER A 423 24.47 5.63 11.83
N ASN A 424 23.36 5.62 11.08
CA ASN A 424 23.37 5.38 9.63
C ASN A 424 22.85 6.60 8.85
N GLU A 425 23.71 7.61 8.60
CA GLU A 425 23.48 8.53 7.48
C GLU A 425 23.81 7.82 6.16
N ILE A 426 22.76 7.58 5.38
CA ILE A 426 22.76 6.77 4.17
C ILE A 426 23.20 7.64 2.96
N PHE A 427 24.41 7.41 2.42
CA PHE A 427 25.00 8.17 1.30
C PHE A 427 25.41 7.30 0.11
N LEU A 428 25.14 7.79 -1.11
CA LEU A 428 25.58 7.18 -2.38
C LEU A 428 26.67 8.07 -2.99
N ASN A 429 27.85 7.49 -3.20
CA ASN A 429 29.13 8.18 -3.28
C ASN A 429 29.43 9.03 -2.04
N ARG A 430 30.70 9.10 -1.65
CA ARG A 430 31.20 10.30 -0.97
C ARG A 430 31.44 11.32 -2.08
N PRO A 431 30.77 12.48 -2.10
CA PRO A 431 31.12 13.51 -3.05
C PRO A 431 32.47 14.12 -2.63
N GLU A 432 33.53 13.62 -3.26
CA GLU A 432 34.89 14.10 -3.05
C GLU A 432 35.15 15.39 -3.86
N GLY A 433 36.05 16.23 -3.36
CA GLY A 433 36.33 17.54 -3.95
C GLY A 433 35.10 18.46 -3.97
N VAL A 434 34.83 19.06 -5.13
CA VAL A 434 33.91 20.20 -5.33
C VAL A 434 32.47 19.89 -4.91
N TYR A 435 32.01 18.66 -5.10
CA TYR A 435 30.59 18.30 -4.87
C TYR A 435 30.21 18.16 -3.39
N LYS A 436 31.17 18.18 -2.46
CA LYS A 436 30.93 18.00 -1.02
C LYS A 436 29.97 19.06 -0.45
N ASP A 437 30.11 20.30 -0.92
CA ASP A 437 29.31 21.45 -0.51
C ASP A 437 27.84 21.41 -0.97
N LEU A 438 27.50 20.53 -1.92
CA LEU A 438 26.13 20.39 -2.43
C LEU A 438 25.27 19.43 -1.59
N VAL A 439 25.86 18.59 -0.74
CA VAL A 439 25.10 17.60 0.05
C VAL A 439 24.01 18.24 0.94
N PRO A 440 24.24 19.37 1.64
CA PRO A 440 23.18 20.04 2.39
C PRO A 440 22.08 20.59 1.47
N ILE A 441 22.47 21.18 0.34
CA ILE A 441 21.57 21.81 -0.64
C ILE A 441 20.65 20.77 -1.28
N LEU A 442 21.20 19.61 -1.66
CA LEU A 442 20.43 18.49 -2.21
C LEU A 442 19.54 17.82 -1.15
N LYS A 443 20.00 17.74 0.12
CA LYS A 443 19.14 17.32 1.27
C LYS A 443 17.96 18.29 1.47
N ASN A 444 18.20 19.61 1.38
CA ASN A 444 17.19 20.68 1.49
C ASN A 444 16.18 20.64 0.33
N LEU A 445 16.64 20.36 -0.89
CA LEU A 445 15.81 20.10 -2.08
C LEU A 445 15.01 18.78 -2.02
N GLY A 446 15.10 18.03 -0.93
CA GLY A 446 14.27 16.85 -0.67
C GLY A 446 14.75 15.55 -1.33
N ILE A 447 15.95 15.54 -1.91
CA ILE A 447 16.60 14.33 -2.42
C ILE A 447 16.95 13.39 -1.25
N VAL A 448 17.02 12.08 -1.52
CA VAL A 448 17.46 11.05 -0.57
C VAL A 448 18.48 10.15 -1.27
N PHE A 449 19.52 9.77 -0.54
CA PHE A 449 20.66 8.99 -1.02
C PHE A 449 20.60 7.55 -0.46
N VAL A 450 21.41 6.62 -0.98
CA VAL A 450 21.40 5.18 -0.61
C VAL A 450 22.82 4.62 -0.45
N VAL A 451 23.09 3.71 0.51
CA VAL A 451 24.48 3.45 1.01
C VAL A 451 25.45 2.85 -0.03
N ILE A 452 26.69 3.36 -0.03
CA ILE A 452 27.92 2.75 -0.61
C ILE A 452 28.10 1.25 -0.28
N GLU A 453 27.66 0.77 0.90
CA GLU A 453 27.80 -0.64 1.32
C GLU A 453 27.18 -1.65 0.32
N PHE A 454 26.32 -1.17 -0.58
CA PHE A 454 25.65 -1.98 -1.59
C PHE A 454 26.33 -2.02 -2.97
N GLU A 455 27.46 -1.33 -3.18
CA GLU A 455 28.21 -1.32 -4.45
C GLU A 455 28.54 -2.71 -4.98
N ASN A 456 28.83 -3.67 -4.10
CA ASN A 456 29.13 -5.06 -4.48
C ASN A 456 27.94 -5.81 -5.14
N ASN A 457 26.74 -5.21 -5.21
CA ASN A 457 25.56 -5.73 -5.90
C ASN A 457 25.15 -4.87 -7.11
N LEU A 458 26.05 -4.01 -7.62
CA LEU A 458 25.78 -2.94 -8.62
C LEU A 458 24.92 -3.33 -9.83
N THR A 459 24.97 -4.57 -10.31
CA THR A 459 24.13 -5.04 -11.44
C THR A 459 22.64 -5.00 -11.13
N SER A 460 22.24 -5.41 -9.92
CA SER A 460 20.85 -5.36 -9.45
C SER A 460 20.38 -3.91 -9.28
N TRP A 461 21.29 -3.05 -8.79
CA TRP A 461 21.03 -1.63 -8.54
C TRP A 461 20.88 -0.79 -9.80
N LYS A 462 21.50 -1.17 -10.92
CA LYS A 462 21.33 -0.48 -12.21
C LYS A 462 19.90 -0.52 -12.77
N ARG A 463 18.97 -1.29 -12.16
CA ARG A 463 17.53 -1.22 -12.43
C ARG A 463 16.76 -0.25 -11.52
N ILE A 464 17.39 0.25 -10.45
CA ILE A 464 16.83 1.25 -9.53
C ILE A 464 17.54 2.61 -9.69
N SER A 465 18.74 2.65 -10.26
CA SER A 465 19.56 3.87 -10.38
C SER A 465 18.91 5.01 -11.18
N THR A 466 17.94 4.73 -12.06
CA THR A 466 17.09 5.76 -12.71
C THR A 466 16.17 6.51 -11.73
N TYR A 467 16.11 6.09 -10.48
CA TYR A 467 15.24 6.61 -9.41
C TYR A 467 16.02 6.91 -8.11
N ILE A 468 17.36 6.90 -8.18
CA ILE A 468 18.25 7.28 -7.09
C ILE A 468 19.25 8.27 -7.67
N CYS A 469 19.33 9.45 -7.07
CA CYS A 469 20.16 10.55 -7.55
C CYS A 469 21.66 10.20 -7.55
N ASP A 470 22.24 9.96 -8.73
CA ASP A 470 23.68 10.09 -8.96
C ASP A 470 23.99 11.58 -9.17
N ILE A 471 24.84 12.15 -8.30
CA ILE A 471 25.25 13.55 -8.34
C ILE A 471 26.03 13.92 -9.62
N ASN A 472 26.45 12.94 -10.43
CA ASN A 472 27.10 13.17 -11.72
C ASN A 472 26.12 13.15 -12.91
N ASP A 473 24.87 12.67 -12.73
CA ASP A 473 23.83 12.70 -13.76
C ASP A 473 22.71 13.69 -13.43
N ILE A 474 22.72 14.82 -14.14
CA ILE A 474 21.72 15.86 -14.03
C ILE A 474 20.29 15.40 -14.37
N THR A 475 20.10 14.34 -15.19
CA THR A 475 18.77 13.75 -15.43
C THR A 475 18.25 13.10 -14.15
N SER A 476 19.03 12.21 -13.53
CA SER A 476 18.69 11.54 -12.27
C SER A 476 18.50 12.52 -11.11
N VAL A 477 19.25 13.62 -11.09
CA VAL A 477 19.10 14.70 -10.11
C VAL A 477 17.78 15.43 -10.29
N LEU A 478 17.50 15.96 -11.49
CA LEU A 478 16.30 16.76 -11.75
C LEU A 478 15.02 15.94 -11.56
N LEU A 479 15.01 14.68 -12.03
CA LEU A 479 13.87 13.76 -11.83
C LEU A 479 13.62 13.38 -10.35
N SER A 480 14.60 13.59 -9.46
CA SER A 480 14.45 13.32 -8.02
C SER A 480 13.78 14.46 -7.24
N LEU A 481 13.73 15.67 -7.81
CA LEU A 481 13.23 16.89 -7.17
C LEU A 481 11.69 16.90 -7.09
N LYS A 482 11.14 17.43 -5.98
CA LYS A 482 9.68 17.63 -5.87
C LYS A 482 9.28 18.94 -6.56
N PRO A 483 8.24 18.93 -7.43
CA PRO A 483 7.75 20.16 -8.07
C PRO A 483 7.05 21.13 -7.10
N ASN A 484 6.58 20.65 -5.94
CA ASN A 484 5.70 21.44 -5.06
C ASN A 484 6.44 22.05 -3.85
N GLY A 485 7.11 23.19 -4.10
CA GLY A 485 6.95 24.41 -3.29
C GLY A 485 7.36 24.45 -1.81
N ALA A 486 8.11 23.47 -1.28
CA ALA A 486 8.54 23.46 0.14
C ALA A 486 10.06 23.67 0.35
N CYS A 487 10.79 24.08 -0.69
CA CYS A 487 12.25 24.21 -0.64
C CYS A 487 12.65 25.67 -0.39
N HIS A 488 13.08 26.00 0.83
CA HIS A 488 13.76 27.27 1.10
C HIS A 488 15.26 27.08 0.97
N LEU A 489 15.81 27.47 -0.18
CA LEU A 489 17.26 27.67 -0.35
C LEU A 489 17.60 29.14 -0.12
N ASP A 490 18.76 29.42 0.46
CA ASP A 490 19.31 30.78 0.49
C ASP A 490 19.92 31.21 -0.87
N SER A 491 20.25 32.50 -1.00
CA SER A 491 20.82 33.07 -2.23
C SER A 491 22.10 32.38 -2.71
N ASN A 492 22.95 31.93 -1.79
CA ASN A 492 24.24 31.31 -2.02
C ASN A 492 24.13 29.78 -2.20
N GLU A 493 23.20 29.13 -1.50
CA GLU A 493 22.80 27.75 -1.83
C GLU A 493 22.24 27.65 -3.26
N ALA A 494 21.41 28.61 -3.67
CA ALA A 494 20.86 28.68 -5.02
C ALA A 494 21.92 28.97 -6.09
N ASP A 495 22.85 29.91 -5.87
CA ASP A 495 23.98 30.15 -6.79
C ASP A 495 24.85 28.87 -6.92
N LYS A 496 25.21 28.22 -5.81
CA LYS A 496 25.97 26.94 -5.82
C LYS A 496 25.26 25.84 -6.60
N PHE A 497 23.93 25.73 -6.47
CA PHE A 497 23.15 24.74 -7.23
C PHE A 497 23.10 25.08 -8.73
N ILE A 498 23.02 26.36 -9.09
CA ILE A 498 23.03 26.82 -10.49
C ILE A 498 24.40 26.59 -11.14
N ASP A 499 25.49 26.89 -10.43
CA ASP A 499 26.86 26.59 -10.90
C ASP A 499 27.07 25.08 -11.09
N TYR A 500 26.49 24.26 -10.22
CA TYR A 500 26.46 22.79 -10.37
C TYR A 500 25.71 22.34 -11.64
N LEU A 501 24.49 22.86 -11.89
CA LEU A 501 23.75 22.56 -13.13
C LEU A 501 24.53 22.99 -14.37
N TYR A 502 25.15 24.18 -14.34
CA TYR A 502 25.99 24.71 -15.42
C TYR A 502 27.22 23.84 -15.67
N ASN A 503 27.88 23.31 -14.64
CA ASN A 503 29.06 22.45 -14.82
C ASN A 503 28.70 21.09 -15.46
N LEU A 504 27.57 20.48 -15.10
CA LEU A 504 27.13 19.21 -15.70
C LEU A 504 26.59 19.33 -17.13
N ARG A 505 26.32 20.55 -17.64
CA ARG A 505 25.80 20.78 -19.02
C ARG A 505 26.62 20.10 -20.13
N ASN A 506 27.93 19.95 -19.89
CA ASN A 506 28.87 19.38 -20.86
C ASN A 506 28.90 17.85 -20.84
N ILE A 507 28.28 17.22 -19.83
CA ILE A 507 28.33 15.78 -19.56
C ILE A 507 27.04 15.09 -20.03
N ASN A 508 25.89 15.76 -19.95
CA ASN A 508 24.59 15.20 -20.32
C ASN A 508 23.94 16.00 -21.48
N PRO A 509 23.75 15.39 -22.68
CA PRO A 509 23.20 16.07 -23.84
C PRO A 509 21.69 16.36 -23.75
N TYR A 510 20.97 15.74 -22.83
CA TYR A 510 19.52 15.87 -22.62
C TYR A 510 19.15 16.96 -21.60
N PHE A 511 20.11 17.79 -21.16
CA PHE A 511 19.87 18.83 -20.14
C PHE A 511 18.70 19.78 -20.48
N LYS A 512 18.48 20.09 -21.77
CA LYS A 512 17.38 20.94 -22.23
C LYS A 512 16.00 20.29 -22.19
N ASP A 513 15.90 18.96 -22.06
CA ASP A 513 14.62 18.26 -22.00
C ASP A 513 13.91 18.45 -20.64
N HIS A 514 14.65 18.87 -19.61
CA HIS A 514 14.17 19.04 -18.23
C HIS A 514 13.79 20.49 -17.86
N VAL A 515 13.64 21.39 -18.84
CA VAL A 515 13.34 22.82 -18.62
C VAL A 515 12.11 23.05 -17.74
N GLU A 516 11.05 22.26 -17.89
CA GLU A 516 9.83 22.40 -17.06
C GLU A 516 10.02 21.93 -15.60
N VAL A 517 11.03 21.11 -15.31
CA VAL A 517 11.43 20.79 -13.93
C VAL A 517 12.22 21.97 -13.36
N ILE A 518 13.18 22.48 -14.12
CA ILE A 518 14.06 23.59 -13.74
C ILE A 518 13.25 24.86 -13.40
N LYS A 519 12.22 25.19 -14.22
CA LYS A 519 11.30 26.33 -13.98
C LYS A 519 10.57 26.28 -12.63
N ARG A 520 10.34 25.10 -12.05
CA ARG A 520 9.61 24.93 -10.78
C ARG A 520 10.49 25.09 -9.54
N LEU A 521 11.80 25.24 -9.72
CA LEU A 521 12.74 25.34 -8.60
C LEU A 521 12.80 26.81 -8.12
N PRO A 522 12.72 27.07 -6.80
CA PRO A 522 12.80 28.42 -6.24
C PRO A 522 14.24 28.94 -6.19
N ILE A 523 14.94 28.90 -7.33
CA ILE A 523 16.36 29.24 -7.49
C ILE A 523 16.59 30.55 -8.25
N PHE A 524 15.53 31.15 -8.79
CA PHE A 524 15.63 32.38 -9.58
C PHE A 524 15.44 33.62 -8.71
N LYS A 525 16.20 34.67 -9.02
CA LYS A 525 16.22 35.92 -8.24
C LYS A 525 15.36 36.98 -8.93
N GLU A 526 14.15 37.21 -8.41
CA GLU A 526 13.32 38.37 -8.77
C GLU A 526 14.04 39.64 -8.30
N PHE A 527 14.31 40.59 -9.20
CA PHE A 527 14.70 41.94 -8.79
C PHE A 527 13.51 42.68 -8.16
N LYS A 528 13.74 43.33 -7.02
CA LYS A 528 12.83 44.36 -6.48
C LYS A 528 13.50 45.73 -6.42
N GLU A 529 14.58 45.81 -5.66
CA GLU A 529 15.36 47.04 -5.45
C GLU A 529 16.86 46.72 -5.51
N ILE A 530 17.72 47.76 -5.46
CA ILE A 530 19.17 47.59 -5.53
C ILE A 530 19.64 46.77 -4.32
N GLY A 531 20.11 45.55 -4.56
CA GLY A 531 20.57 44.63 -3.51
C GLY A 531 19.47 43.82 -2.81
N GLN A 532 18.19 43.98 -3.16
CA GLN A 532 17.09 43.18 -2.60
C GLN A 532 16.46 42.25 -3.65
N TYR A 533 16.42 40.96 -3.32
CA TYR A 533 15.98 39.88 -4.21
C TYR A 533 15.00 38.95 -3.51
N ASN A 534 14.00 38.49 -4.24
CA ASN A 534 13.17 37.36 -3.82
C ASN A 534 13.62 36.10 -4.57
N MET A 535 13.78 34.98 -3.86
CA MET A 535 13.87 33.66 -4.49
C MET A 535 12.47 33.25 -4.97
N ILE A 536 12.34 32.90 -6.24
CA ILE A 536 11.08 32.54 -6.90
C ILE A 536 11.25 31.34 -7.84
N ASP A 537 10.15 30.64 -8.09
CA ASP A 537 9.97 29.79 -9.28
C ASP A 537 9.45 30.62 -10.48
N LEU A 538 9.33 30.00 -11.65
CA LEU A 538 8.86 30.63 -12.90
C LEU A 538 7.48 30.11 -13.37
N GLU A 539 6.81 29.25 -12.60
CA GLU A 539 5.46 28.75 -12.91
C GLU A 539 4.37 29.58 -12.20
N SER A 540 4.72 30.31 -11.12
CA SER A 540 3.80 31.07 -10.26
C SER A 540 3.17 32.31 -10.93
N ASN A 541 2.14 32.09 -11.75
CA ASN A 541 1.09 33.03 -12.16
C ASN A 541 1.46 34.32 -12.93
N ILE A 542 2.73 34.62 -13.22
CA ILE A 542 3.12 35.77 -14.05
C ILE A 542 3.68 35.29 -15.40
N LYS A 543 2.98 35.61 -16.50
CA LYS A 543 3.29 35.08 -17.83
C LYS A 543 4.49 35.72 -18.55
N ASN A 544 5.07 36.80 -18.01
CA ASN A 544 6.14 37.57 -18.65
C ASN A 544 7.31 37.84 -17.68
N PHE A 545 8.38 37.06 -17.80
CA PHE A 545 9.68 37.38 -17.21
C PHE A 545 10.61 37.92 -18.31
N PHE A 546 11.43 38.91 -17.96
CA PHE A 546 12.42 39.50 -18.87
C PHE A 546 13.78 39.66 -18.19
N LEU A 547 14.84 39.67 -19.01
CA LEU A 547 16.17 40.08 -18.58
C LEU A 547 16.44 41.53 -19.00
N LEU A 548 17.04 42.32 -18.11
CA LEU A 548 17.42 43.70 -18.38
C LEU A 548 18.52 43.80 -19.47
N PRO A 549 18.64 44.94 -20.17
CA PRO A 549 19.77 45.22 -21.06
C PRO A 549 21.11 45.02 -20.35
N HIS A 550 22.16 44.61 -21.08
CA HIS A 550 23.44 44.21 -20.51
C HIS A 550 24.04 45.22 -19.50
N ASN A 551 23.91 46.52 -19.78
CA ASN A 551 24.49 47.62 -19.00
C ASN A 551 23.48 48.27 -18.03
N TYR A 552 22.29 47.70 -17.84
CA TYR A 552 21.24 48.27 -16.98
C TYR A 552 21.16 47.52 -15.65
N GLN A 553 21.46 48.22 -14.56
CA GLN A 553 21.35 47.75 -13.17
C GLN A 553 20.18 48.39 -12.40
N LEU A 554 19.46 49.32 -13.03
CA LEU A 554 18.37 50.10 -12.44
C LEU A 554 17.03 49.69 -13.04
N ILE A 555 16.09 49.32 -12.18
CA ILE A 555 14.67 49.21 -12.54
C ILE A 555 14.01 50.54 -12.19
N ILE A 556 13.32 51.10 -13.19
CA ILE A 556 12.76 52.45 -13.19
C ILE A 556 11.21 52.41 -13.21
N THR A 557 10.61 51.23 -13.43
CA THR A 557 9.18 50.99 -13.17
C THR A 557 8.96 49.54 -12.77
N THR A 558 8.01 49.32 -11.86
CA THR A 558 7.51 47.98 -11.53
C THR A 558 6.07 47.83 -12.03
N SER A 559 5.75 46.63 -12.54
CA SER A 559 4.40 46.29 -13.01
C SER A 559 3.89 45.01 -12.35
N LYS A 560 2.57 44.85 -12.37
CA LYS A 560 1.89 43.58 -12.06
C LYS A 560 1.86 42.62 -13.27
N THR A 561 2.23 43.09 -14.48
CA THR A 561 2.10 42.34 -15.74
C THR A 561 3.41 41.76 -16.29
N PHE A 562 4.55 42.16 -15.74
CA PHE A 562 5.89 41.65 -16.10
C PHE A 562 6.86 41.79 -14.91
N ARG A 563 7.89 40.93 -14.87
CA ARG A 563 8.96 40.94 -13.85
C ARG A 563 10.35 40.86 -14.48
N PHE A 564 11.36 41.25 -13.70
CA PHE A 564 12.77 41.19 -14.10
C PHE A 564 13.55 40.19 -13.25
N LEU A 565 14.38 39.38 -13.89
CA LEU A 565 15.26 38.39 -13.24
C LEU A 565 16.70 38.90 -13.16
N ASN A 566 17.39 38.55 -12.07
CA ASN A 566 18.79 38.92 -11.86
C ASN A 566 19.77 37.92 -12.50
N LYS A 567 20.90 38.46 -12.98
CA LYS A 567 22.04 37.75 -13.56
C LYS A 567 23.24 37.77 -12.61
N SER A 568 23.16 37.03 -11.50
CA SER A 568 24.21 36.99 -10.46
C SER A 568 25.52 36.33 -10.92
N SER A 569 25.45 35.36 -11.84
CA SER A 569 26.61 34.63 -12.37
C SER A 569 26.45 34.33 -13.87
N GLU A 570 27.55 33.90 -14.52
CA GLU A 570 27.52 33.39 -15.90
C GLU A 570 26.60 32.17 -16.02
N ALA A 571 26.62 31.28 -15.03
CA ALA A 571 25.75 30.11 -14.95
C ALA A 571 24.26 30.50 -14.91
N MET A 572 23.90 31.56 -14.18
CA MET A 572 22.55 32.13 -14.17
C MET A 572 22.16 32.70 -15.55
N CYS A 573 23.06 33.39 -16.26
CA CYS A 573 22.80 33.85 -17.63
C CYS A 573 22.51 32.67 -18.58
N TYR A 574 23.38 31.66 -18.60
CA TYR A 574 23.22 30.47 -19.43
C TYR A 574 21.89 29.73 -19.14
N LEU A 575 21.56 29.57 -17.86
CA LEU A 575 20.31 28.91 -17.46
C LEU A 575 19.07 29.69 -17.91
N LEU A 576 19.09 31.02 -17.80
CA LEU A 576 17.95 31.86 -18.19
C LEU A 576 17.83 32.06 -19.71
N GLU A 577 18.92 32.28 -20.42
CA GLU A 577 18.91 32.58 -21.87
C GLU A 577 18.98 31.32 -22.74
N ASP A 578 20.01 30.48 -22.58
CA ASP A 578 20.25 29.35 -23.47
C ASP A 578 19.37 28.13 -23.18
N VAL A 579 18.90 27.98 -21.93
CA VAL A 579 18.17 26.79 -21.46
C VAL A 579 16.67 27.09 -21.31
N ILE A 580 16.30 28.11 -20.52
CA ILE A 580 14.89 28.47 -20.28
C ILE A 580 14.31 29.39 -21.37
N ASN A 581 15.16 30.07 -22.15
CA ASN A 581 14.78 31.00 -23.23
C ASN A 581 13.98 32.23 -22.74
N ILE A 582 14.42 32.84 -21.63
CA ILE A 582 13.91 34.13 -21.15
C ILE A 582 14.49 35.25 -22.03
N ARG A 583 13.60 36.02 -22.67
CA ARG A 583 14.01 37.13 -23.54
C ARG A 583 14.73 38.24 -22.77
N ARG A 584 15.95 38.56 -23.20
CA ARG A 584 16.63 39.80 -22.86
C ARG A 584 16.12 40.96 -23.71
N LEU A 585 15.91 42.12 -23.08
CA LEU A 585 15.47 43.34 -23.73
C LEU A 585 16.66 44.18 -24.19
N THR A 586 16.50 44.85 -25.34
CA THR A 586 17.31 46.01 -25.71
C THR A 586 16.91 47.24 -24.87
N GLN A 587 17.78 48.26 -24.85
CA GLN A 587 17.48 49.53 -24.16
C GLN A 587 16.22 50.18 -24.73
N ASN A 588 16.07 50.19 -26.05
CA ASN A 588 14.93 50.81 -26.74
C ASN A 588 13.62 50.08 -26.40
N GLU A 589 13.62 48.74 -26.37
CA GLU A 589 12.43 47.98 -25.95
C GLU A 589 12.07 48.23 -24.48
N TYR A 590 13.05 48.29 -23.59
CA TYR A 590 12.82 48.59 -22.17
C TYR A 590 12.14 49.96 -22.00
N TRP A 591 12.69 51.01 -22.60
CA TRP A 591 12.13 52.35 -22.48
C TRP A 591 10.80 52.51 -23.22
N ILE A 592 10.71 52.08 -24.49
CA ILE A 592 9.53 52.32 -25.34
C ILE A 592 8.36 51.41 -24.94
N ASN A 593 8.61 50.11 -24.77
CA ASN A 593 7.54 49.13 -24.59
C ASN A 593 7.17 48.91 -23.12
N LEU A 594 8.02 49.27 -22.15
CA LEU A 594 7.71 49.15 -20.72
C LEU A 594 7.59 50.52 -20.04
N VAL A 595 8.66 51.32 -19.97
CA VAL A 595 8.65 52.57 -19.19
C VAL A 595 7.65 53.60 -19.76
N ILE A 596 7.68 53.86 -21.07
CA ILE A 596 6.78 54.82 -21.73
C ILE A 596 5.32 54.33 -21.77
N LEU A 597 5.07 53.03 -21.71
CA LEU A 597 3.72 52.52 -21.46
C LEU A 597 3.27 52.80 -20.02
N CYS A 598 4.13 52.60 -19.02
CA CYS A 598 3.80 52.92 -17.63
C CYS A 598 3.41 54.40 -17.43
N LEU A 599 4.05 55.35 -18.13
CA LEU A 599 3.64 56.78 -18.10
C LEU A 599 2.17 57.03 -18.46
N LYS A 600 1.54 56.16 -19.24
CA LYS A 600 0.13 56.28 -19.66
C LYS A 600 -0.88 55.70 -18.65
N TYR A 601 -0.42 54.82 -17.76
CA TYR A 601 -1.29 53.99 -16.91
C TYR A 601 -0.97 54.08 -15.41
N GLN A 602 0.17 54.65 -15.01
CA GLN A 602 0.58 54.84 -13.61
C GLN A 602 0.64 56.32 -13.25
N GLN A 603 -0.19 56.76 -12.30
CA GLN A 603 -0.22 58.15 -11.84
C GLN A 603 1.01 58.53 -11.00
N ASN A 604 1.56 57.60 -10.21
CA ASN A 604 2.54 57.88 -9.14
C ASN A 604 3.99 57.47 -9.47
N ILE A 605 4.44 57.75 -10.69
CA ILE A 605 5.87 57.68 -11.08
C ILE A 605 6.66 58.81 -10.37
N ASP A 606 7.88 58.56 -9.92
CA ASP A 606 8.70 59.56 -9.20
C ASP A 606 9.46 60.52 -10.13
N ILE A 607 10.01 61.61 -9.58
CA ILE A 607 10.71 62.64 -10.36
C ILE A 607 12.06 62.13 -10.91
N VAL A 608 12.79 61.28 -10.18
CA VAL A 608 14.11 60.76 -10.61
C VAL A 608 13.95 59.81 -11.80
N THR A 609 12.85 59.06 -11.88
CA THR A 609 12.44 58.31 -13.07
C THR A 609 12.17 59.23 -14.26
N VAL A 610 11.50 60.36 -14.06
CA VAL A 610 11.19 61.32 -15.13
C VAL A 610 12.45 62.02 -15.64
N GLU A 611 13.39 62.36 -14.76
CA GLU A 611 14.72 62.86 -15.13
C GLU A 611 15.49 61.83 -15.98
N LYS A 612 15.68 60.61 -15.47
CA LYS A 612 16.40 59.53 -16.19
C LYS A 612 15.76 59.17 -17.53
N LEU A 613 14.42 59.24 -17.64
CA LEU A 613 13.72 59.09 -18.91
C LEU A 613 14.14 60.21 -19.88
N VAL A 614 14.10 61.47 -19.44
CA VAL A 614 14.43 62.64 -20.27
C VAL A 614 15.89 62.64 -20.69
N GLU A 615 16.82 62.20 -19.83
CA GLU A 615 18.23 61.96 -20.16
C GLU A 615 18.42 60.90 -21.28
N GLN A 616 17.46 59.98 -21.49
CA GLN A 616 17.50 58.98 -22.57
C GLN A 616 16.64 59.35 -23.79
N LEU A 617 15.80 60.39 -23.73
CA LEU A 617 14.93 60.74 -24.86
C LEU A 617 15.65 61.06 -26.18
N PRO A 618 16.84 61.70 -26.22
CA PRO A 618 17.53 61.98 -27.48
C PRO A 618 17.85 60.71 -28.29
N THR A 619 18.42 59.68 -27.67
CA THR A 619 18.76 58.41 -28.34
C THR A 619 17.50 57.61 -28.71
N LEU A 620 16.44 57.73 -27.91
CA LEU A 620 15.15 57.12 -28.23
C LEU A 620 14.47 57.82 -29.42
N PHE A 621 14.58 59.14 -29.54
CA PHE A 621 14.07 59.91 -30.69
C PHE A 621 14.78 59.58 -32.00
N GLU A 622 16.08 59.25 -31.98
CA GLU A 622 16.79 58.73 -33.15
C GLU A 622 16.20 57.38 -33.62
N SER A 623 15.64 56.58 -32.70
CA SER A 623 15.09 55.24 -33.01
C SER A 623 13.59 55.21 -33.37
N ASP A 624 12.77 56.10 -32.79
CA ASP A 624 11.36 56.31 -33.18
C ASP A 624 10.99 57.80 -33.06
N HIS A 625 11.10 58.53 -34.17
CA HIS A 625 10.69 59.94 -34.26
C HIS A 625 9.22 60.19 -33.84
N SER A 626 8.34 59.18 -33.91
CA SER A 626 6.95 59.35 -33.48
C SER A 626 6.78 59.40 -31.96
N LEU A 627 7.79 59.03 -31.16
CA LEU A 627 7.80 59.20 -29.70
C LEU A 627 7.59 60.66 -29.28
N LYS A 628 8.18 61.62 -30.01
CA LYS A 628 8.05 63.06 -29.74
C LYS A 628 6.59 63.51 -29.73
N ASN A 629 5.80 63.04 -30.70
CA ASN A 629 4.36 63.30 -30.83
C ASN A 629 3.47 62.46 -29.89
N LYS A 630 4.01 61.37 -29.31
CA LYS A 630 3.33 60.54 -28.29
C LYS A 630 3.52 61.16 -26.89
N LEU A 631 4.77 61.45 -26.52
CA LEU A 631 5.18 61.95 -25.19
C LEU A 631 4.69 63.38 -24.91
N SER A 632 4.66 64.25 -25.92
CA SER A 632 4.14 65.62 -25.80
C SER A 632 2.70 65.69 -25.26
N LYS A 633 1.93 64.58 -25.38
CA LYS A 633 0.53 64.43 -24.97
C LYS A 633 0.32 63.54 -23.73
N ILE A 634 1.40 63.17 -23.02
CA ILE A 634 1.34 62.34 -21.80
C ILE A 634 1.61 63.21 -20.57
N THR A 635 0.86 63.01 -19.48
CA THR A 635 1.02 63.75 -18.22
C THR A 635 2.10 63.13 -17.34
N PHE A 636 3.35 63.56 -17.49
CA PHE A 636 4.47 63.01 -16.71
C PHE A 636 5.49 64.03 -16.16
N ILE A 637 5.56 65.24 -16.70
CA ILE A 637 6.54 66.24 -16.26
C ILE A 637 6.04 66.93 -14.98
N PRO A 638 6.89 67.08 -13.93
CA PRO A 638 6.52 67.81 -12.72
C PRO A 638 6.33 69.31 -13.02
N SER A 639 5.26 69.87 -12.47
CA SER A 639 4.77 71.22 -12.70
C SER A 639 4.41 71.90 -11.38
N GLY A 640 4.75 73.17 -11.25
CA GLY A 640 4.57 73.98 -10.04
C GLY A 640 4.34 75.45 -10.35
N THR A 641 4.23 76.26 -9.30
CA THR A 641 4.03 77.71 -9.39
C THR A 641 5.26 78.40 -9.97
N ILE A 642 5.13 79.65 -10.40
CA ILE A 642 6.29 80.45 -10.83
C ILE A 642 7.32 80.63 -9.70
N ARG A 643 6.88 80.61 -8.43
CA ARG A 643 7.76 80.70 -7.25
C ARG A 643 8.51 79.38 -6.99
N MET A 644 7.86 78.23 -7.17
CA MET A 644 8.51 76.91 -7.14
C MET A 644 9.51 76.75 -8.31
N ALA A 645 9.15 77.20 -9.52
CA ALA A 645 10.04 77.17 -10.69
C ALA A 645 11.31 78.01 -10.50
N GLN A 646 11.22 79.08 -9.70
CA GLN A 646 12.33 79.93 -9.26
C GLN A 646 13.05 79.42 -7.99
N GLY A 647 12.71 78.23 -7.46
CA GLY A 647 13.34 77.64 -6.28
C GLY A 647 13.03 78.36 -4.95
N LYS A 648 11.90 79.07 -4.86
CA LYS A 648 11.52 79.89 -3.70
C LYS A 648 10.48 79.25 -2.77
N GLU A 649 9.98 78.07 -3.12
CA GLU A 649 8.94 77.31 -2.40
C GLU A 649 9.17 75.80 -2.58
N ASP A 650 8.66 74.99 -1.65
CA ASP A 650 8.79 73.53 -1.66
C ASP A 650 8.05 72.85 -2.82
N LEU A 651 8.51 71.66 -3.20
CA LEU A 651 8.10 70.93 -4.40
C LEU A 651 6.77 70.14 -4.25
N ASP A 652 5.67 70.82 -3.91
CA ASP A 652 4.29 70.31 -4.05
C ASP A 652 3.86 70.31 -5.54
N THR A 653 4.43 69.41 -6.33
CA THR A 653 4.26 69.39 -7.80
C THR A 653 3.05 68.58 -8.26
N ILE A 654 2.33 69.08 -9.27
CA ILE A 654 1.39 68.27 -10.08
C ILE A 654 2.08 67.78 -11.36
N LYS A 655 1.48 66.83 -12.09
CA LYS A 655 2.02 66.37 -13.39
C LYS A 655 1.25 66.95 -14.55
N CYS A 656 1.98 67.51 -15.52
CA CYS A 656 1.42 68.09 -16.72
C CYS A 656 1.93 67.40 -18.00
N MET A 657 1.20 67.64 -19.09
CA MET A 657 1.69 67.35 -20.44
C MET A 657 2.70 68.42 -20.84
N PRO A 658 3.80 68.09 -21.54
CA PRO A 658 4.75 69.08 -22.06
C PRO A 658 4.06 70.23 -22.82
N VAL A 659 3.05 69.96 -23.67
CA VAL A 659 2.31 70.99 -24.43
C VAL A 659 1.39 71.89 -23.60
N ASN A 660 1.25 71.62 -22.30
CA ASN A 660 0.49 72.45 -21.37
C ASN A 660 1.39 73.26 -20.42
N LEU A 661 2.72 73.06 -20.48
CA LEU A 661 3.70 73.82 -19.73
C LEU A 661 4.07 75.11 -20.46
N PHE A 662 4.39 76.15 -19.69
CA PHE A 662 4.89 77.43 -20.18
C PHE A 662 6.35 77.67 -19.73
N ASP A 663 7.11 78.39 -20.53
CA ASP A 663 8.52 78.73 -20.26
C ASP A 663 8.64 79.72 -19.10
N SER A 664 9.02 79.22 -17.91
CA SER A 664 9.21 80.02 -16.69
C SER A 664 10.33 81.06 -16.78
N THR A 665 11.21 80.97 -17.78
CA THR A 665 12.32 81.93 -17.97
C THR A 665 11.94 83.09 -18.90
N ASN A 666 10.88 82.94 -19.70
CA ASN A 666 10.31 84.05 -20.44
C ASN A 666 9.49 84.92 -19.47
N GLN A 667 10.01 86.10 -19.14
CA GLN A 667 9.38 87.01 -18.18
C GLN A 667 8.04 87.56 -18.68
N GLU A 668 7.89 87.84 -19.98
CA GLU A 668 6.65 88.33 -20.58
C GLU A 668 5.52 87.32 -20.38
N ILE A 669 5.83 86.03 -20.53
CA ILE A 669 4.87 84.92 -20.33
C ILE A 669 4.64 84.67 -18.84
N ALA A 670 5.70 84.58 -18.03
CA ALA A 670 5.60 84.30 -16.60
C ALA A 670 4.72 85.33 -15.86
N GLN A 671 4.74 86.59 -16.31
CA GLN A 671 3.91 87.66 -15.75
C GLN A 671 2.40 87.54 -16.06
N LEU A 672 1.97 86.62 -16.92
CA LEU A 672 0.55 86.37 -17.29
C LEU A 672 -0.14 85.26 -16.46
N PHE A 673 0.55 84.70 -15.48
CA PHE A 673 0.03 83.65 -14.60
C PHE A 673 0.02 84.12 -13.16
N PHE A 674 -0.96 83.68 -12.40
CA PHE A 674 -1.05 83.94 -10.97
C PHE A 674 -0.10 83.04 -10.18
N ASP A 675 0.31 83.47 -8.99
CA ASP A 675 1.28 82.75 -8.16
C ASP A 675 0.77 81.37 -7.66
N ASP A 676 -0.53 81.08 -7.76
CA ASP A 676 -1.11 79.76 -7.46
C ASP A 676 -1.10 78.78 -8.66
N GLU A 677 -0.82 79.25 -9.87
CA GLU A 677 -0.99 78.43 -11.08
C GLU A 677 0.20 77.49 -11.33
N LYS A 678 -0.02 76.19 -11.06
CA LYS A 678 0.98 75.12 -11.23
C LYS A 678 1.19 74.70 -12.70
N VAL A 679 1.62 75.63 -13.56
CA VAL A 679 1.77 75.43 -15.02
C VAL A 679 3.21 75.55 -15.54
N PHE A 680 4.18 75.74 -14.65
CA PHE A 680 5.60 75.90 -14.99
C PHE A 680 6.38 74.63 -14.65
N PRO A 681 7.38 74.23 -15.44
CA PRO A 681 8.30 73.17 -15.04
C PRO A 681 9.06 73.57 -13.76
N VAL A 682 9.59 72.58 -13.04
CA VAL A 682 10.29 72.78 -11.75
C VAL A 682 11.49 71.84 -11.59
N GLY A 683 12.41 72.16 -10.68
CA GLY A 683 13.65 71.39 -10.48
C GLY A 683 14.58 71.48 -11.70
N LYS A 684 15.21 70.37 -12.12
CA LYS A 684 16.07 70.33 -13.33
C LYS A 684 15.36 70.80 -14.61
N PHE A 685 14.02 70.82 -14.60
CA PHE A 685 13.20 71.19 -15.75
C PHE A 685 12.97 72.71 -15.90
N SER A 686 13.22 73.53 -14.87
CA SER A 686 13.02 74.99 -14.93
C SER A 686 14.28 75.79 -15.27
N ASP A 687 15.46 75.18 -15.16
CA ASP A 687 16.75 75.80 -15.46
C ASP A 687 17.05 75.80 -16.96
N ALA A 688 17.16 76.99 -17.56
CA ALA A 688 17.45 77.14 -18.99
C ALA A 688 18.87 76.71 -19.40
N CYS A 689 19.79 76.52 -18.44
CA CYS A 689 21.11 75.95 -18.69
C CYS A 689 21.10 74.41 -18.70
N ASN A 690 19.96 73.76 -18.38
CA ASN A 690 19.86 72.32 -18.26
C ASN A 690 19.38 71.64 -19.55
N GLN A 691 20.01 70.53 -19.93
CA GLN A 691 19.61 69.73 -21.10
C GLN A 691 18.15 69.24 -21.00
N HIS A 692 17.64 68.99 -19.78
CA HIS A 692 16.24 68.62 -19.54
C HIS A 692 15.25 69.67 -20.06
N TYR A 693 15.55 70.95 -19.85
CA TYR A 693 14.71 72.09 -20.27
C TYR A 693 14.69 72.24 -21.81
N HIS A 694 15.83 72.04 -22.49
CA HIS A 694 15.87 72.01 -23.95
C HIS A 694 14.99 70.88 -24.53
N ILE A 695 15.02 69.70 -23.92
CA ILE A 695 14.17 68.56 -24.32
C ILE A 695 12.68 68.85 -24.05
N LEU A 696 12.33 69.65 -23.04
CA LEU A 696 10.95 70.12 -22.87
C LEU A 696 10.48 71.07 -23.98
N LYS A 697 11.35 71.98 -24.46
CA LYS A 697 11.03 72.79 -25.65
C LYS A 697 10.80 71.92 -26.88
N GLU A 698 11.63 70.90 -27.08
CA GLU A 698 11.41 69.91 -28.14
C GLU A 698 10.10 69.09 -27.98
N LEU A 699 9.70 68.76 -26.75
CA LEU A 699 8.42 68.11 -26.45
C LEU A 699 7.20 69.05 -26.55
N GLY A 700 7.40 70.34 -26.85
CA GLY A 700 6.34 71.31 -27.12
C GLY A 700 5.95 72.22 -25.95
N MET A 701 6.83 72.40 -24.94
CA MET A 701 6.67 73.45 -23.93
C MET A 701 6.59 74.84 -24.58
N LYS A 702 5.64 75.67 -24.12
CA LYS A 702 5.27 76.92 -24.78
C LYS A 702 6.22 78.07 -24.44
N THR A 703 6.91 78.56 -25.47
CA THR A 703 7.71 79.79 -25.46
C THR A 703 6.95 81.01 -25.99
N SER A 704 5.66 80.85 -26.33
CA SER A 704 4.70 81.90 -26.71
C SER A 704 3.26 81.40 -26.47
N LEU A 705 2.29 82.31 -26.34
CA LEU A 705 0.88 81.93 -26.15
C LEU A 705 0.19 81.70 -27.50
N THR A 706 -0.57 80.61 -27.63
CA THR A 706 -1.48 80.43 -28.76
C THR A 706 -2.77 81.21 -28.56
N LYS A 707 -3.54 81.45 -29.65
CA LYS A 707 -4.89 82.05 -29.58
C LYS A 707 -5.83 81.32 -28.59
N ILE A 708 -5.65 80.00 -28.42
CA ILE A 708 -6.42 79.19 -27.46
C ILE A 708 -5.95 79.46 -26.02
N ASP A 709 -4.66 79.63 -25.80
CA ASP A 709 -4.11 79.91 -24.46
C ASP A 709 -4.43 81.34 -24.01
N ILE A 710 -4.43 82.30 -24.95
CA ILE A 710 -4.92 83.68 -24.73
C ILE A 710 -6.38 83.66 -24.23
N VAL A 711 -7.28 82.93 -24.92
CA VAL A 711 -8.68 82.80 -24.47
C VAL A 711 -8.77 82.12 -23.09
N LYS A 712 -7.91 81.13 -22.79
CA LYS A 712 -7.83 80.56 -21.43
C LYS A 712 -7.35 81.56 -20.38
N ARG A 713 -6.39 82.45 -20.69
CA ARG A 713 -5.96 83.53 -19.79
C ARG A 713 -7.11 84.48 -19.49
N ILE A 714 -7.79 84.97 -20.53
CA ILE A 714 -8.96 85.86 -20.40
C ILE A 714 -10.04 85.20 -19.51
N ASN A 715 -10.40 83.93 -19.78
CA ASN A 715 -11.36 83.20 -18.95
C ASN A 715 -10.88 83.08 -17.49
N LYS A 716 -9.59 82.80 -17.27
CA LYS A 716 -9.00 82.67 -15.92
C LYS A 716 -8.99 83.98 -15.14
N TYR A 717 -8.94 85.12 -15.83
CA TYR A 717 -9.04 86.46 -15.24
C TYR A 717 -10.50 86.85 -14.89
N VAL A 718 -11.49 86.21 -15.52
CA VAL A 718 -12.93 86.45 -15.27
C VAL A 718 -13.49 85.54 -14.16
N GLU A 719 -12.79 84.46 -13.80
CA GLU A 719 -13.16 83.60 -12.66
C GLU A 719 -13.17 84.39 -11.33
N PRO A 720 -14.20 84.25 -10.47
CA PRO A 720 -14.21 84.83 -9.13
C PRO A 720 -13.05 84.30 -8.28
N ARG A 721 -12.15 85.19 -7.86
CA ARG A 721 -10.99 84.89 -7.00
C ARG A 721 -11.06 85.69 -5.70
N GLU A 722 -10.86 85.02 -4.57
CA GLU A 722 -10.62 85.67 -3.27
C GLU A 722 -9.18 86.19 -3.24
N GLY A 723 -8.95 87.37 -3.80
CA GLY A 723 -7.60 87.91 -4.01
C GLY A 723 -7.54 89.42 -4.19
N ASN A 724 -6.32 89.95 -4.27
CA ASN A 724 -6.06 91.37 -4.39
C ASN A 724 -6.43 91.87 -5.80
N LYS A 725 -7.41 92.78 -5.89
CA LYS A 725 -7.88 93.35 -7.17
C LYS A 725 -6.79 94.05 -7.99
N ASN A 726 -5.70 94.49 -7.36
CA ASN A 726 -4.57 95.08 -8.07
C ASN A 726 -3.81 94.04 -8.90
N ASP A 727 -3.59 92.83 -8.38
CA ASP A 727 -2.89 91.77 -9.12
C ASP A 727 -3.66 91.38 -10.39
N LEU A 728 -4.98 91.18 -10.30
CA LEU A 728 -5.84 90.94 -11.47
C LEU A 728 -5.74 92.07 -12.53
N ARG A 729 -5.63 93.33 -12.10
CA ARG A 729 -5.44 94.47 -12.99
C ARG A 729 -4.08 94.42 -13.69
N ASP A 730 -3.03 94.08 -12.96
CA ASP A 730 -1.66 94.04 -13.47
C ASP A 730 -1.47 92.84 -14.42
N LYS A 731 -2.00 91.64 -14.11
CA LYS A 731 -2.03 90.49 -15.03
C LYS A 731 -2.82 90.79 -16.32
N SER A 732 -3.90 91.57 -16.21
CA SER A 732 -4.70 92.02 -17.36
C SER A 732 -3.94 93.03 -18.22
N LEU A 733 -3.26 94.01 -17.61
CA LEU A 733 -2.45 95.00 -18.31
C LEU A 733 -1.24 94.35 -19.03
N ASN A 734 -0.59 93.38 -18.38
CA ASN A 734 0.48 92.62 -19.00
C ASN A 734 -0.01 91.78 -20.19
N LEU A 735 -1.23 91.24 -20.14
CA LEU A 735 -1.81 90.53 -21.28
C LEU A 735 -2.12 91.48 -22.46
N PHE A 736 -2.56 92.72 -22.19
CA PHE A 736 -2.69 93.75 -23.23
C PHE A 736 -1.34 94.10 -23.85
N ARG A 737 -0.30 94.34 -23.05
CA ARG A 737 1.05 94.57 -23.58
C ARG A 737 1.56 93.41 -24.42
N TYR A 738 1.30 92.16 -24.01
CA TYR A 738 1.67 90.98 -24.79
C TYR A 738 1.00 90.93 -26.18
N PHE A 739 -0.19 91.51 -26.35
CA PHE A 739 -0.84 91.67 -27.68
C PHE A 739 -0.26 92.82 -28.52
N ASP A 740 0.25 93.88 -27.88
CA ASP A 740 0.91 95.00 -28.58
C ASP A 740 2.35 94.62 -29.00
N GLU A 741 2.94 93.63 -28.32
CA GLU A 741 4.34 93.19 -28.49
C GLU A 741 4.49 91.92 -29.38
N HIS A 742 3.42 91.10 -29.59
CA HIS A 742 3.44 89.84 -30.38
C HIS A 742 2.20 89.57 -31.26
#